data_AF-A0A2E1H4U0-F1
#
_entry.id   AF-A0A2E1H4U0-F1
#
_cell.length_a   1.000
_cell.length_b   1.000
_cell.length_c   1.000
_cell.angle_alpha   90.00
_cell.angle_beta   90.00
_cell.angle_gamma   90.00
#
_symmetry.space_group_name_H-M   'P 1'
#
loop_
_entity.id
_entity.type
_entity.pdbx_description
1 polymer ?
#
loop_
_entity_poly.entity_id
_entity_poly.type
_entity_poly.pdbx_seq_one_letter_code
_entity_poly.pdbx_strand_id
1 'polypeptide(L)'
;MRIKYITTTVVCALLGVAATQAYIRITLGGKTLNWSSNTISYNIHTAGSDDISDNSHIPAIEHAFQSWSDVSGSNINLVRGADTASGSTGGSGHTITFDETNSSGFFPSGSGIVAITPISYMLADGRITDADILFNGNQFAFSTDQTPGTFDVQDVLTHEVGHFIGLDHSPVVSGTMWPYVSQTQWLHRSLSQDDEAGAIAVATGSGQTKVTGTIRKPGSTSGLAGAIVSASLTDGRFIASTTTNSNGNFTLRGMPAGDYYIHIDPLEGGMSSANLTSNSSISTAFAPTFYGGFDNPTLFSLTPGAQLSCGVLTANNDIAMYESASSTTLLQQGTSSLVTIYGSSIPVGATMVAKTNELIISNITSNSSYVRATITANSAAMVASYNLYIKAPNGDFETAPGVVEVIQPAPNLAAVSQFKVSTAGGETITLSGTNFQDGAFVLFGGYESDEVTFIDSNTLSVVTPAVPLSLVDVAVHNPDGQQAVLSEGIAFTGQAVFTQSWPTRGQSTGGTHVFINGDNFNEVSKFYIDGQQVAFTFKSAKIVHLQMPAHALGAVELTIENPASPDLVVSDFFEFVSTSDPSISNFTPRKGPKGGGTIVDLFGGGFEGVTEVWFGVDPVTGLGGKMASATSIVSAAELKATTANNSASGNYALKIITASGQGAVMGGFTFEGSNLRGGGEGFDIPGGCSVNFEREQQADFRVLIPQYLLTIVGWLILRNRLAKRRKKVGVKLD
;
A
#
# COMPACT_ATOMS: atom_id res chain seq x y z
N MET A 1 -44.54 17.54 -3.76
CA MET A 1 -43.50 18.31 -4.49
C MET A 1 -42.37 17.34 -4.81
N ARG A 2 -42.38 16.71 -6.00
CA ARG A 2 -41.35 15.73 -6.40
C ARG A 2 -40.19 16.50 -7.02
N ILE A 3 -39.10 16.67 -6.29
CA ILE A 3 -37.84 17.19 -6.83
C ILE A 3 -37.29 16.09 -7.74
N LYS A 4 -37.37 16.28 -9.06
CA LYS A 4 -36.67 15.44 -10.02
C LYS A 4 -35.17 15.79 -9.92
N TYR A 5 -34.37 14.89 -9.37
CA TYR A 5 -32.92 14.90 -9.53
C TYR A 5 -32.63 14.64 -11.01
N ILE A 6 -32.19 15.66 -11.74
CA ILE A 6 -31.61 15.48 -13.07
C ILE A 6 -30.11 15.39 -12.81
N THR A 7 -29.60 14.16 -12.67
CA THR A 7 -28.17 13.87 -12.64
C THR A 7 -27.70 13.89 -14.09
N THR A 8 -26.88 14.88 -14.46
CA THR A 8 -26.19 14.89 -15.76
C THR A 8 -24.73 14.57 -15.48
N THR A 9 -24.27 13.39 -15.89
CA THR A 9 -22.84 13.08 -15.99
C THR A 9 -22.31 13.89 -17.16
N VAL A 10 -21.55 14.94 -16.86
CA VAL A 10 -21.01 15.81 -17.90
C VAL A 10 -19.66 15.28 -18.33
N VAL A 11 -19.56 14.99 -19.63
CA VAL A 11 -18.35 15.25 -20.40
C VAL A 11 -18.56 16.64 -21.03
N CYS A 12 -17.64 17.56 -20.80
CA CYS A 12 -17.80 19.03 -20.83
C CYS A 12 -18.62 19.65 -21.99
N ALA A 13 -19.68 20.41 -21.67
CA ALA A 13 -20.30 21.44 -22.55
C ALA A 13 -21.22 22.46 -21.81
N LEU A 14 -20.86 23.77 -21.89
CA LEU A 14 -21.63 25.04 -22.11
C LEU A 14 -23.03 25.25 -21.43
N LEU A 15 -23.35 26.28 -20.62
CA LEU A 15 -23.26 27.76 -20.77
C LEU A 15 -23.46 28.52 -19.42
N GLY A 16 -22.84 29.72 -19.23
CA GLY A 16 -23.43 30.90 -18.52
C GLY A 16 -22.93 31.35 -17.12
N VAL A 17 -22.04 32.36 -17.08
CA VAL A 17 -21.67 33.38 -16.03
C VAL A 17 -21.57 33.02 -14.52
N ALA A 18 -20.33 32.94 -14.00
CA ALA A 18 -19.96 32.80 -12.57
C ALA A 18 -19.10 33.95 -12.03
N ALA A 19 -19.07 34.09 -10.70
CA ALA A 19 -18.08 34.88 -9.95
C ALA A 19 -16.67 34.27 -10.04
N THR A 20 -15.62 35.10 -10.03
CA THR A 20 -14.22 34.66 -10.03
C THR A 20 -13.74 34.10 -8.72
N GLN A 21 -12.88 33.08 -8.82
CA GLN A 21 -12.30 32.38 -7.69
C GLN A 21 -10.84 32.03 -7.99
N ALA A 22 -10.02 32.06 -6.95
CA ALA A 22 -8.60 31.75 -6.89
C ALA A 22 -8.31 30.34 -7.44
N TYR A 23 -7.08 30.04 -7.89
CA TYR A 23 -6.68 28.80 -8.61
C TYR A 23 -7.61 28.55 -9.79
N ILE A 24 -7.34 27.57 -10.66
CA ILE A 24 -8.30 27.29 -11.73
C ILE A 24 -9.34 26.34 -11.16
N ARG A 25 -10.60 26.81 -11.10
CA ARG A 25 -11.73 26.07 -10.53
C ARG A 25 -12.67 25.60 -11.63
N ILE A 26 -13.13 24.36 -11.53
CA ILE A 26 -14.14 23.83 -12.43
C ILE A 26 -15.39 24.68 -12.28
N THR A 27 -15.78 25.34 -13.37
CA THR A 27 -16.90 26.29 -13.36
C THR A 27 -17.87 25.96 -14.48
N LEU A 28 -18.99 25.35 -14.12
CA LEU A 28 -20.03 24.87 -15.01
C LEU A 28 -21.34 25.60 -14.73
N GLY A 29 -22.06 26.03 -15.78
CA GLY A 29 -23.33 26.75 -15.59
C GLY A 29 -23.26 28.03 -14.76
N GLY A 30 -22.07 28.65 -14.67
CA GLY A 30 -21.87 29.84 -13.84
C GLY A 30 -21.69 29.54 -12.35
N LYS A 31 -21.50 28.27 -12.00
CA LYS A 31 -21.29 27.80 -10.64
C LYS A 31 -19.97 27.08 -10.57
N THR A 32 -19.19 27.44 -9.57
CA THR A 32 -17.98 26.71 -9.25
C THR A 32 -18.34 25.44 -8.52
N LEU A 33 -17.72 24.33 -8.89
CA LEU A 33 -18.02 23.06 -8.27
C LEU A 33 -17.46 22.98 -6.85
N ASN A 34 -18.26 22.44 -5.94
CA ASN A 34 -17.89 22.20 -4.55
C ASN A 34 -18.72 21.08 -3.93
N TRP A 35 -18.15 20.37 -2.97
CA TRP A 35 -18.91 19.45 -2.13
C TRP A 35 -19.78 20.22 -1.12
N SER A 36 -20.91 19.62 -0.69
CA SER A 36 -21.72 20.19 0.40
C SER A 36 -21.12 20.00 1.79
N SER A 37 -20.18 19.06 1.93
CA SER A 37 -19.50 18.71 3.15
C SER A 37 -18.00 18.85 2.91
N ASN A 38 -17.27 19.24 3.94
CA ASN A 38 -15.81 19.20 3.90
C ASN A 38 -15.27 17.79 4.16
N THR A 39 -16.08 16.92 4.77
CA THR A 39 -15.79 15.48 4.87
C THR A 39 -16.42 14.75 3.70
N ILE A 40 -15.58 14.16 2.86
CA ILE A 40 -15.99 13.42 1.66
C ILE A 40 -15.36 12.02 1.74
N SER A 41 -16.16 10.98 1.54
CA SER A 41 -15.67 9.61 1.52
C SER A 41 -15.25 9.18 0.11
N TYR A 42 -14.33 8.23 -0.01
CA TYR A 42 -14.05 7.56 -1.28
C TYR A 42 -13.91 6.05 -1.06
N ASN A 43 -14.13 5.25 -2.10
CA ASN A 43 -14.04 3.80 -2.03
C ASN A 43 -13.06 3.27 -3.07
N ILE A 44 -12.30 2.22 -2.76
CA ILE A 44 -11.40 1.56 -3.72
C ILE A 44 -12.13 0.36 -4.32
N HIS A 45 -12.04 0.20 -5.64
CA HIS A 45 -12.57 -0.97 -6.30
C HIS A 45 -11.72 -2.20 -6.00
N THR A 46 -12.34 -3.31 -5.56
CA THR A 46 -11.63 -4.52 -5.08
C THR A 46 -10.79 -5.25 -6.14
N ALA A 47 -10.97 -4.92 -7.42
CA ALA A 47 -10.19 -5.58 -8.49
C ALA A 47 -8.75 -5.05 -8.59
N GLY A 48 -8.48 -3.81 -8.15
CA GLY A 48 -7.19 -3.16 -8.36
C GLY A 48 -6.81 -3.06 -9.84
N SER A 49 -5.51 -2.85 -10.09
CA SER A 49 -4.90 -2.94 -11.42
C SER A 49 -4.35 -4.34 -11.66
N ASP A 50 -4.43 -4.85 -12.90
CA ASP A 50 -3.82 -6.14 -13.25
C ASP A 50 -2.29 -6.09 -13.43
N ASP A 51 -1.71 -4.88 -13.49
CA ASP A 51 -0.26 -4.65 -13.49
C ASP A 51 0.37 -4.79 -12.09
N ILE A 52 -0.43 -4.65 -11.02
CA ILE A 52 0.04 -4.53 -9.63
C ILE A 52 -0.48 -5.69 -8.78
N SER A 53 0.35 -6.71 -8.60
CA SER A 53 -0.06 -7.96 -7.94
C SER A 53 0.04 -7.99 -6.41
N ASP A 54 0.70 -7.01 -5.81
CA ASP A 54 1.05 -6.96 -4.38
C ASP A 54 0.13 -6.04 -3.55
N ASN A 55 -0.89 -5.45 -4.18
CA ASN A 55 -1.80 -4.44 -3.61
C ASN A 55 -1.15 -3.11 -3.20
N SER A 56 0.09 -2.82 -3.61
CA SER A 56 0.76 -1.54 -3.34
C SER A 56 0.01 -0.32 -3.89
N HIS A 57 -0.93 -0.52 -4.83
CA HIS A 57 -1.83 0.54 -5.29
C HIS A 57 -2.75 1.08 -4.19
N ILE A 58 -3.08 0.29 -3.15
CA ILE A 58 -3.92 0.73 -2.02
C ILE A 58 -3.26 1.87 -1.24
N PRO A 59 -2.05 1.70 -0.66
CA PRO A 59 -1.39 2.79 0.03
C PRO A 59 -1.08 3.95 -0.92
N ALA A 60 -0.72 3.70 -2.19
CA ALA A 60 -0.54 4.76 -3.18
C ALA A 60 -1.81 5.62 -3.37
N ILE A 61 -2.98 4.97 -3.40
CA ILE A 61 -4.28 5.67 -3.45
C ILE A 61 -4.50 6.47 -2.16
N GLU A 62 -4.29 5.87 -0.99
CA GLU A 62 -4.48 6.53 0.30
C GLU A 62 -3.59 7.77 0.44
N HIS A 63 -2.31 7.68 0.08
CA HIS A 63 -1.40 8.81 0.11
C HIS A 63 -1.77 9.93 -0.87
N ALA A 64 -2.30 9.61 -2.05
CA ALA A 64 -2.79 10.64 -2.98
C ALA A 64 -3.94 11.46 -2.37
N PHE A 65 -4.89 10.83 -1.67
CA PHE A 65 -5.95 11.53 -0.94
C PHE A 65 -5.41 12.25 0.31
N GLN A 66 -4.41 11.68 0.98
CA GLN A 66 -3.78 12.26 2.15
C GLN A 66 -3.05 13.56 1.82
N SER A 67 -2.33 13.64 0.68
CA SER A 67 -1.64 14.85 0.22
C SER A 67 -2.55 16.09 0.19
N TRP A 68 -3.82 15.92 -0.18
CA TRP A 68 -4.82 17.00 -0.17
C TRP A 68 -5.44 17.28 1.20
N SER A 69 -5.53 16.26 2.06
CA SER A 69 -6.07 16.38 3.42
C SER A 69 -5.07 17.03 4.39
N ASP A 70 -3.77 16.88 4.13
CA ASP A 70 -2.68 17.44 4.95
C ASP A 70 -2.41 18.93 4.68
N VAL A 71 -3.06 19.53 3.68
CA VAL A 71 -2.87 20.94 3.36
C VAL A 71 -3.31 21.82 4.53
N SER A 72 -2.33 22.42 5.19
CA SER A 72 -2.55 23.33 6.32
C SER A 72 -3.43 24.53 5.93
N GLY A 73 -4.51 24.75 6.68
CA GLY A 73 -5.46 25.84 6.43
C GLY A 73 -6.62 25.49 5.47
N SER A 74 -6.58 24.30 4.88
CA SER A 74 -7.73 23.66 4.25
C SER A 74 -8.63 23.00 5.31
N ASN A 75 -9.93 22.91 5.05
CA ASN A 75 -10.84 22.09 5.86
C ASN A 75 -11.21 20.77 5.19
N ILE A 76 -10.63 20.46 4.02
CA ILE A 76 -10.89 19.21 3.31
C ILE A 76 -10.51 18.04 4.22
N ASN A 77 -11.40 17.06 4.33
CA ASN A 77 -11.19 15.84 5.08
C ASN A 77 -11.65 14.67 4.21
N LEU A 78 -10.71 14.01 3.54
CA LEU A 78 -11.00 12.88 2.66
C LEU A 78 -10.87 11.59 3.46
N VAL A 79 -11.91 10.76 3.45
CA VAL A 79 -12.01 9.59 4.33
C VAL A 79 -12.18 8.34 3.51
N ARG A 80 -11.29 7.37 3.69
CA ARG A 80 -11.44 6.07 3.06
C ARG A 80 -12.66 5.31 3.62
N GLY A 81 -13.55 4.89 2.72
CA GLY A 81 -14.66 3.98 3.00
C GLY A 81 -14.29 2.52 2.72
N ALA A 82 -15.24 1.61 2.90
CA ALA A 82 -15.03 0.18 2.62
C ALA A 82 -14.83 -0.10 1.12
N ASP A 83 -13.94 -1.03 0.77
CA ASP A 83 -13.76 -1.42 -0.63
C ASP A 83 -15.06 -1.96 -1.25
N THR A 84 -15.20 -1.79 -2.56
CA THR A 84 -16.40 -2.14 -3.29
C THR A 84 -16.09 -2.95 -4.55
N ALA A 85 -16.92 -3.94 -4.87
CA ALA A 85 -16.86 -4.64 -6.15
C ALA A 85 -17.74 -3.98 -7.23
N SER A 86 -18.35 -2.84 -6.92
CA SER A 86 -19.16 -2.08 -7.87
C SER A 86 -18.27 -1.14 -8.66
N GLY A 87 -18.00 -1.49 -9.93
CA GLY A 87 -17.33 -0.59 -10.89
C GLY A 87 -18.30 0.28 -11.70
N SER A 88 -19.53 0.48 -11.23
CA SER A 88 -20.52 1.29 -11.95
C SER A 88 -20.25 2.77 -11.73
N THR A 89 -19.98 3.49 -12.81
CA THR A 89 -19.81 4.95 -12.76
C THR A 89 -21.15 5.65 -12.49
N GLY A 90 -21.14 6.73 -11.70
CA GLY A 90 -22.33 7.53 -11.38
C GLY A 90 -23.09 7.08 -10.12
N GLY A 91 -22.42 6.38 -9.21
CA GLY A 91 -22.94 5.97 -7.91
C GLY A 91 -22.92 7.10 -6.86
N SER A 92 -22.88 6.75 -5.58
CA SER A 92 -22.50 7.68 -4.50
C SER A 92 -21.26 7.18 -3.75
N GLY A 93 -20.53 6.24 -4.38
CA GLY A 93 -19.39 5.55 -3.81
C GLY A 93 -18.07 6.24 -4.10
N HIS A 94 -18.02 7.18 -5.06
CA HIS A 94 -16.82 7.98 -5.33
C HIS A 94 -15.62 7.05 -5.55
N THR A 95 -15.78 6.13 -6.50
CA THR A 95 -15.01 4.88 -6.57
C THR A 95 -13.76 5.05 -7.42
N ILE A 96 -12.62 4.62 -6.91
CA ILE A 96 -11.35 4.55 -7.65
C ILE A 96 -11.28 3.19 -8.34
N THR A 97 -11.19 3.20 -9.68
CA THR A 97 -11.24 1.98 -10.50
C THR A 97 -10.15 1.98 -11.57
N PHE A 98 -9.51 0.84 -11.79
CA PHE A 98 -8.71 0.59 -12.98
C PHE A 98 -9.59 -0.05 -14.06
N ASP A 99 -9.89 0.67 -15.14
CA ASP A 99 -10.75 0.16 -16.21
C ASP A 99 -9.91 -0.58 -17.27
N GLU A 100 -9.61 -1.85 -16.96
CA GLU A 100 -8.74 -2.71 -17.76
C GLU A 100 -9.29 -3.11 -19.13
N THR A 101 -10.57 -2.80 -19.40
CA THR A 101 -11.22 -3.19 -20.65
C THR A 101 -11.93 -2.03 -21.35
N ASN A 102 -11.78 -0.81 -20.83
CA ASN A 102 -12.56 0.35 -21.24
C ASN A 102 -14.08 0.07 -21.22
N SER A 103 -14.51 -0.69 -20.22
CA SER A 103 -15.91 -1.07 -20.01
C SER A 103 -16.80 0.14 -19.69
N SER A 104 -16.20 1.20 -19.15
CA SER A 104 -16.87 2.47 -18.86
C SER A 104 -17.13 3.30 -20.12
N GLY A 105 -16.32 3.12 -21.17
CA GLY A 105 -16.38 3.88 -22.42
C GLY A 105 -15.75 5.28 -22.35
N PHE A 106 -15.08 5.63 -21.24
CA PHE A 106 -14.42 6.95 -21.08
C PHE A 106 -13.07 7.07 -21.79
N PHE A 107 -12.49 5.96 -22.28
CA PHE A 107 -11.15 5.96 -22.88
C PHE A 107 -11.18 5.59 -24.37
N PRO A 108 -11.53 6.52 -25.28
CA PRO A 108 -11.42 6.29 -26.71
C PRO A 108 -9.99 5.90 -27.10
N SER A 109 -9.88 4.93 -28.03
CA SER A 109 -8.59 4.46 -28.52
C SER A 109 -7.74 5.61 -29.07
N GLY A 110 -6.53 5.75 -28.54
CA GLY A 110 -5.54 6.77 -28.94
C GLY A 110 -5.79 8.16 -28.37
N SER A 111 -6.68 8.31 -27.39
CA SER A 111 -6.98 9.60 -26.75
C SER A 111 -5.82 10.20 -25.94
N GLY A 112 -4.90 9.36 -25.43
CA GLY A 112 -3.84 9.80 -24.53
C GLY A 112 -4.29 10.10 -23.11
N ILE A 113 -5.56 9.82 -22.76
CA ILE A 113 -6.13 10.04 -21.43
C ILE A 113 -5.63 8.91 -20.51
N VAL A 114 -4.81 9.24 -19.52
CA VAL A 114 -4.22 8.26 -18.58
C VAL A 114 -5.20 7.94 -17.44
N ALA A 115 -5.90 8.95 -16.93
CA ALA A 115 -6.99 8.81 -15.98
C ALA A 115 -8.04 9.90 -16.22
N ILE A 116 -9.19 9.77 -15.56
CA ILE A 116 -10.26 10.77 -15.59
C ILE A 116 -11.08 10.73 -14.31
N THR A 117 -11.57 11.89 -13.89
CA THR A 117 -12.53 12.06 -12.80
C THR A 117 -13.89 12.54 -13.33
N PRO A 118 -14.84 11.63 -13.69
CA PRO A 118 -16.17 12.05 -14.11
C PRO A 118 -16.96 12.63 -12.94
N ILE A 119 -17.38 13.90 -13.05
CA ILE A 119 -18.10 14.60 -11.98
C ILE A 119 -19.59 14.71 -12.31
N SER A 120 -20.43 14.26 -11.38
CA SER A 120 -21.87 14.55 -11.36
C SER A 120 -22.16 15.69 -10.39
N TYR A 121 -22.97 16.65 -10.81
CA TYR A 121 -23.25 17.85 -10.01
C TYR A 121 -24.65 18.41 -10.23
N MET A 122 -25.06 19.29 -9.32
CA MET A 122 -26.32 20.02 -9.37
C MET A 122 -26.15 21.32 -10.18
N LEU A 123 -26.89 21.46 -11.29
CA LEU A 123 -26.87 22.66 -12.14
C LEU A 123 -27.28 23.95 -11.41
N ALA A 124 -28.08 23.84 -10.34
CA ALA A 124 -28.65 25.00 -9.64
C ALA A 124 -27.61 25.78 -8.83
N ASP A 125 -26.65 25.07 -8.22
CA ASP A 125 -25.71 25.62 -7.25
C ASP A 125 -24.26 25.17 -7.45
N GLY A 126 -23.98 24.23 -8.36
CA GLY A 126 -22.63 23.69 -8.59
C GLY A 126 -22.25 22.58 -7.62
N ARG A 127 -23.17 22.12 -6.75
CA ARG A 127 -22.84 21.11 -5.75
C ARG A 127 -22.48 19.78 -6.40
N ILE A 128 -21.29 19.26 -6.12
CA ILE A 128 -20.85 17.91 -6.51
C ILE A 128 -21.70 16.89 -5.74
N THR A 129 -22.20 15.90 -6.46
CA THR A 129 -22.98 14.78 -5.91
C THR A 129 -22.30 13.43 -6.06
N ASP A 130 -21.41 13.31 -7.04
CA ASP A 130 -20.60 12.13 -7.27
C ASP A 130 -19.35 12.49 -8.08
N ALA A 131 -18.24 11.82 -7.80
CA ALA A 131 -17.00 11.93 -8.54
C ALA A 131 -16.25 10.59 -8.41
N ASP A 132 -16.38 9.74 -9.42
CA ASP A 132 -15.55 8.53 -9.52
C ASP A 132 -14.20 8.89 -10.14
N ILE A 133 -13.18 8.06 -9.94
CA ILE A 133 -11.88 8.21 -10.59
C ILE A 133 -11.54 6.92 -11.33
N LEU A 134 -11.20 7.04 -12.61
CA LEU A 134 -10.91 5.90 -13.47
C LEU A 134 -9.51 6.02 -14.04
N PHE A 135 -8.72 4.96 -13.90
CA PHE A 135 -7.46 4.77 -14.60
C PHE A 135 -7.68 4.00 -15.90
N ASN A 136 -6.98 4.38 -16.96
CA ASN A 136 -7.04 3.74 -18.27
C ASN A 136 -6.09 2.54 -18.37
N GLY A 137 -6.35 1.51 -17.57
CA GLY A 137 -5.56 0.27 -17.58
C GLY A 137 -5.63 -0.50 -18.90
N ASN A 138 -6.72 -0.33 -19.66
CA ASN A 138 -6.86 -0.90 -21.00
C ASN A 138 -5.79 -0.44 -22.01
N GLN A 139 -5.22 0.76 -21.85
CA GLN A 139 -4.25 1.31 -22.80
C GLN A 139 -2.86 1.57 -22.22
N PHE A 140 -2.74 1.68 -20.90
CA PHE A 140 -1.51 2.05 -20.22
C PHE A 140 -1.26 1.14 -19.03
N ALA A 141 0.03 0.89 -18.76
CA ALA A 141 0.44 0.13 -17.59
C ALA A 141 0.72 1.05 -16.39
N PHE A 142 0.43 0.58 -15.19
CA PHE A 142 0.62 1.32 -13.94
C PHE A 142 1.60 0.64 -12.97
N SER A 143 2.29 1.44 -12.17
CA SER A 143 3.11 0.96 -11.05
C SER A 143 3.11 1.92 -9.87
N THR A 144 3.72 1.51 -8.78
CA THR A 144 3.90 2.28 -7.54
C THR A 144 5.38 2.43 -7.17
N ASP A 145 6.25 1.74 -7.90
CA ASP A 145 7.68 1.59 -7.63
C ASP A 145 8.56 2.26 -8.70
N GLN A 146 7.95 3.04 -9.60
CA GLN A 146 8.60 3.68 -10.75
C GLN A 146 9.15 2.69 -11.78
N THR A 147 8.52 1.52 -11.94
CA THR A 147 8.85 0.57 -12.99
C THR A 147 8.90 1.28 -14.36
N PRO A 148 10.01 1.19 -15.12
CA PRO A 148 10.17 1.90 -16.37
C PRO A 148 9.06 1.61 -17.39
N GLY A 149 8.49 2.66 -17.99
CA GLY A 149 7.45 2.54 -19.02
C GLY A 149 6.02 2.39 -18.49
N THR A 150 5.83 2.57 -17.18
CA THR A 150 4.52 2.63 -16.53
C THR A 150 4.21 4.05 -16.06
N PHE A 151 2.93 4.35 -15.80
CA PHE A 151 2.54 5.55 -15.07
C PHE A 151 2.48 5.26 -13.57
N ASP A 152 2.89 6.24 -12.77
CA ASP A 152 2.82 6.12 -11.33
C ASP A 152 1.39 6.34 -10.81
N VAL A 153 0.89 5.41 -10.00
CA VAL A 153 -0.49 5.47 -9.48
C VAL A 153 -0.70 6.70 -8.59
N GLN A 154 0.23 7.00 -7.68
CA GLN A 154 0.06 8.11 -6.74
C GLN A 154 0.18 9.46 -7.46
N ASP A 155 1.12 9.62 -8.39
CA ASP A 155 1.28 10.83 -9.21
C ASP A 155 -0.01 11.14 -9.98
N VAL A 156 -0.53 10.16 -10.73
CA VAL A 156 -1.76 10.31 -11.51
C VAL A 156 -2.96 10.54 -10.60
N LEU A 157 -3.09 9.80 -9.49
CA LEU A 157 -4.25 9.96 -8.63
C LEU A 157 -4.25 11.29 -7.89
N THR A 158 -3.09 11.78 -7.45
CA THR A 158 -3.02 13.06 -6.74
C THR A 158 -3.54 14.19 -7.63
N HIS A 159 -3.29 14.15 -8.93
CA HIS A 159 -3.91 15.03 -9.92
C HIS A 159 -5.44 14.86 -9.97
N GLU A 160 -5.93 13.64 -10.14
CA GLU A 160 -7.36 13.35 -10.24
C GLU A 160 -8.13 13.75 -8.96
N VAL A 161 -7.50 13.64 -7.79
CA VAL A 161 -8.08 14.11 -6.53
C VAL A 161 -8.28 15.64 -6.54
N GLY A 162 -7.46 16.41 -7.26
CA GLY A 162 -7.71 17.83 -7.46
C GLY A 162 -9.03 18.09 -8.20
N HIS A 163 -9.31 17.34 -9.26
CA HIS A 163 -10.62 17.37 -9.93
C HIS A 163 -11.74 16.91 -9.01
N PHE A 164 -11.52 15.85 -8.23
CA PHE A 164 -12.46 15.33 -7.25
C PHE A 164 -12.92 16.40 -6.25
N ILE A 165 -12.03 17.28 -5.79
CA ILE A 165 -12.37 18.38 -4.89
C ILE A 165 -12.89 19.64 -5.62
N GLY A 166 -12.83 19.66 -6.96
CA GLY A 166 -13.40 20.70 -7.82
C GLY A 166 -12.40 21.68 -8.43
N LEU A 167 -11.11 21.37 -8.41
CA LEU A 167 -10.07 22.10 -9.13
C LEU A 167 -10.03 21.71 -10.61
N ASP A 168 -9.59 22.63 -11.42
CA ASP A 168 -9.33 22.47 -12.85
C ASP A 168 -7.81 22.54 -13.07
N HIS A 169 -7.36 22.38 -14.31
CA HIS A 169 -5.94 22.35 -14.58
C HIS A 169 -5.22 23.66 -14.26
N SER A 170 -4.03 23.58 -13.65
CA SER A 170 -3.15 24.71 -13.34
C SER A 170 -2.27 25.08 -14.55
N PRO A 171 -2.04 26.37 -14.83
CA PRO A 171 -1.15 26.82 -15.89
C PRO A 171 0.34 26.71 -15.51
N VAL A 172 0.65 26.20 -14.32
CA VAL A 172 2.00 26.05 -13.79
C VAL A 172 2.51 24.66 -14.16
N VAL A 173 3.58 24.58 -14.94
CA VAL A 173 4.09 23.29 -15.46
C VAL A 173 4.64 22.35 -14.38
N SER A 174 5.06 22.88 -13.23
CA SER A 174 5.46 22.11 -12.06
C SER A 174 4.31 21.75 -11.13
N GLY A 175 3.11 22.26 -11.39
CA GLY A 175 1.94 22.05 -10.55
C GLY A 175 1.35 20.65 -10.71
N THR A 176 0.81 20.10 -9.63
CA THR A 176 0.13 18.80 -9.64
C THR A 176 -1.06 18.81 -10.57
N MET A 177 -1.78 19.92 -10.65
CA MET A 177 -2.89 20.10 -11.60
C MET A 177 -2.44 20.45 -13.03
N TRP A 178 -1.17 20.29 -13.40
CA TRP A 178 -0.73 20.39 -14.80
C TRP A 178 -1.37 19.27 -15.64
N PRO A 179 -1.99 19.55 -16.81
CA PRO A 179 -2.83 18.59 -17.54
C PRO A 179 -2.08 17.45 -18.23
N TYR A 180 -0.75 17.39 -18.12
CA TYR A 180 0.06 16.40 -18.81
C TYR A 180 0.96 15.67 -17.83
N VAL A 181 1.02 14.34 -17.96
CA VAL A 181 1.83 13.46 -17.12
C VAL A 181 2.83 12.69 -17.98
N SER A 182 3.95 12.29 -17.38
CA SER A 182 5.02 11.52 -18.03
C SER A 182 5.32 10.25 -17.23
N GLN A 183 5.61 9.15 -17.93
CA GLN A 183 6.05 7.87 -17.34
C GLN A 183 7.43 7.94 -16.65
N THR A 184 8.11 9.08 -16.74
CA THR A 184 9.44 9.29 -16.15
C THR A 184 9.43 10.33 -15.03
N GLN A 185 8.27 10.84 -14.65
CA GLN A 185 8.11 11.85 -13.61
C GLN A 185 7.18 11.33 -12.52
N TRP A 186 7.43 11.77 -11.29
CA TRP A 186 6.66 11.45 -10.09
C TRP A 186 6.51 12.69 -9.19
N LEU A 187 6.83 13.87 -9.73
CA LEU A 187 6.85 15.14 -9.01
C LEU A 187 5.53 15.42 -8.29
N HIS A 188 4.41 14.99 -8.89
CA HIS A 188 3.08 15.31 -8.43
C HIS A 188 2.48 14.26 -7.49
N ARG A 189 3.29 13.33 -6.96
CA ARG A 189 2.94 12.63 -5.71
C ARG A 189 2.76 13.60 -4.53
N SER A 190 3.38 14.78 -4.62
CA SER A 190 3.24 15.91 -3.72
C SER A 190 2.45 17.05 -4.38
N LEU A 191 2.06 18.07 -3.60
CA LEU A 191 1.34 19.25 -4.09
C LEU A 191 2.30 20.43 -4.29
N SER A 192 2.13 21.19 -5.37
CA SER A 192 2.78 22.51 -5.49
C SER A 192 2.07 23.54 -4.61
N GLN A 193 2.72 24.68 -4.35
CA GLN A 193 2.07 25.77 -3.60
C GLN A 193 0.79 26.30 -4.26
N ASP A 194 0.69 26.23 -5.59
CA ASP A 194 -0.54 26.61 -6.32
C ASP A 194 -1.70 25.67 -5.98
N ASP A 195 -1.41 24.37 -5.89
CA ASP A 195 -2.38 23.33 -5.57
C ASP A 195 -2.80 23.40 -4.10
N GLU A 196 -1.87 23.68 -3.18
CA GLU A 196 -2.16 23.94 -1.77
C GLU A 196 -3.10 25.16 -1.61
N ALA A 197 -2.81 26.27 -2.29
CA ALA A 197 -3.68 27.44 -2.32
C ALA A 197 -5.07 27.09 -2.89
N GLY A 198 -5.11 26.15 -3.85
CA GLY A 198 -6.28 25.45 -4.36
C GLY A 198 -7.12 24.78 -3.29
N ALA A 199 -6.53 23.82 -2.60
CA ALA A 199 -7.17 23.05 -1.54
C ALA A 199 -7.79 23.97 -0.47
N ILE A 200 -7.00 24.95 0.00
CA ILE A 200 -7.38 25.90 1.04
C ILE A 200 -8.69 26.63 0.70
N ALA A 201 -8.90 26.93 -0.57
CA ALA A 201 -10.00 27.78 -0.97
C ALA A 201 -11.13 27.05 -1.72
N VAL A 202 -10.97 25.76 -2.01
CA VAL A 202 -12.10 24.85 -2.17
C VAL A 202 -12.91 24.75 -0.87
N ALA A 203 -12.26 24.52 0.26
CA ALA A 203 -12.91 24.37 1.57
C ALA A 203 -12.53 25.50 2.53
N THR A 204 -12.90 26.74 2.18
CA THR A 204 -12.47 27.95 2.89
C THR A 204 -12.78 27.90 4.39
N GLY A 205 -11.75 28.06 5.23
CA GLY A 205 -11.87 28.35 6.66
C GLY A 205 -12.04 29.84 6.95
N SER A 206 -12.35 30.17 8.20
CA SER A 206 -12.36 31.56 8.67
C SER A 206 -10.95 32.14 8.73
N GLY A 207 -10.77 33.41 8.33
CA GLY A 207 -9.51 34.13 8.51
C GLY A 207 -8.44 33.89 7.43
N GLN A 208 -8.82 33.36 6.27
CA GLN A 208 -7.90 33.21 5.14
C GLN A 208 -7.57 34.56 4.48
N THR A 209 -6.34 34.68 3.99
CA THR A 209 -5.92 35.80 3.15
C THR A 209 -6.73 35.83 1.85
N LYS A 210 -6.98 37.03 1.35
CA LYS A 210 -7.66 37.27 0.09
C LYS A 210 -7.03 38.45 -0.63
N VAL A 211 -6.72 38.27 -1.90
CA VAL A 211 -6.33 39.35 -2.80
C VAL A 211 -7.35 39.45 -3.92
N THR A 212 -7.74 40.67 -4.28
CA THR A 212 -8.76 40.92 -5.29
C THR A 212 -8.34 42.03 -6.23
N GLY A 213 -8.87 42.03 -7.45
CA GLY A 213 -8.64 43.13 -8.38
C GLY A 213 -9.45 42.96 -9.65
N THR A 214 -9.26 43.89 -10.59
CA THR A 214 -9.91 43.88 -11.90
C THR A 214 -8.88 44.11 -13.00
N ILE A 215 -8.93 43.29 -14.04
CA ILE A 215 -8.08 43.37 -15.22
C ILE A 215 -8.89 43.87 -16.40
N ARG A 216 -8.36 44.84 -17.14
CA ARG A 216 -8.99 45.43 -18.32
C ARG A 216 -8.23 45.11 -19.59
N LYS A 217 -8.99 45.06 -20.69
CA LYS A 217 -8.43 44.91 -22.03
C LYS A 217 -7.54 46.11 -22.40
N PRO A 218 -6.50 45.91 -23.22
CA PRO A 218 -5.68 47.01 -23.71
C PRO A 218 -6.52 48.10 -24.38
N GLY A 219 -6.27 49.37 -24.01
CA GLY A 219 -6.97 50.53 -24.58
C GLY A 219 -8.49 50.60 -24.31
N SER A 220 -9.03 49.79 -23.38
CA SER A 220 -10.46 49.68 -23.11
C SER A 220 -10.80 49.74 -21.63
N THR A 221 -12.05 50.09 -21.29
CA THR A 221 -12.59 49.97 -19.93
C THR A 221 -13.24 48.61 -19.66
N SER A 222 -13.41 47.78 -20.70
CA SER A 222 -13.98 46.44 -20.62
C SER A 222 -13.06 45.49 -19.86
N GLY A 223 -13.66 44.60 -19.08
CA GLY A 223 -12.95 43.50 -18.41
C GLY A 223 -12.23 42.59 -19.40
N LEU A 224 -11.06 42.10 -19.00
CA LEU A 224 -10.31 41.08 -19.70
C LEU A 224 -10.69 39.72 -19.12
N ALA A 225 -11.37 38.88 -19.89
CA ALA A 225 -11.87 37.60 -19.42
C ALA A 225 -10.86 36.47 -19.68
N GLY A 226 -10.71 35.55 -18.71
CA GLY A 226 -9.85 34.38 -18.82
C GLY A 226 -8.35 34.66 -18.77
N ALA A 227 -7.92 35.89 -18.46
CA ALA A 227 -6.52 36.16 -18.14
C ALA A 227 -6.12 35.41 -16.87
N ILE A 228 -4.95 34.77 -16.91
CA ILE A 228 -4.32 34.15 -15.74
C ILE A 228 -3.80 35.27 -14.85
N VAL A 229 -4.02 35.17 -13.55
CA VAL A 229 -3.48 36.10 -12.56
C VAL A 229 -2.61 35.30 -11.60
N SER A 230 -1.35 35.68 -11.52
CA SER A 230 -0.29 34.94 -10.86
C SER A 230 0.28 35.77 -9.71
N ALA A 231 0.55 35.12 -8.58
CA ALA A 231 1.22 35.71 -7.43
C ALA A 231 2.51 34.97 -7.09
N SER A 232 3.59 35.74 -6.98
CA SER A 232 4.90 35.24 -6.59
C SER A 232 5.42 36.06 -5.42
N LEU A 233 6.12 35.41 -4.49
CA LEU A 233 6.84 36.10 -3.42
C LEU A 233 8.00 36.91 -4.00
N THR A 234 8.50 37.89 -3.23
CA THR A 234 9.64 38.71 -3.64
C THR A 234 10.95 37.93 -3.78
N ASP A 235 11.02 36.72 -3.21
CA ASP A 235 12.11 35.77 -3.40
C ASP A 235 11.95 34.94 -4.69
N GLY A 236 10.94 35.23 -5.51
CA GLY A 236 10.70 34.63 -6.82
C GLY A 236 9.86 33.36 -6.81
N ARG A 237 9.52 32.82 -5.63
CA ARG A 237 8.70 31.61 -5.53
C ARG A 237 7.28 31.87 -6.02
N PHE A 238 6.79 31.00 -6.89
CA PHE A 238 5.41 30.99 -7.35
C PHE A 238 4.51 30.41 -6.27
N ILE A 239 3.41 31.09 -5.95
CA ILE A 239 2.52 30.68 -4.84
C ILE A 239 1.12 30.35 -5.32
N ALA A 240 0.54 31.14 -6.22
CA ALA A 240 -0.86 30.92 -6.62
C ALA A 240 -1.18 31.55 -7.98
N SER A 241 -2.04 30.87 -8.72
CA SER A 241 -2.66 31.29 -9.97
C SER A 241 -4.17 31.47 -9.79
N THR A 242 -4.86 32.07 -10.75
CA THR A 242 -6.32 32.09 -10.91
C THR A 242 -6.67 32.61 -12.28
N THR A 243 -7.96 32.58 -12.66
CA THR A 243 -8.45 33.21 -13.89
C THR A 243 -9.45 34.32 -13.61
N THR A 244 -9.47 35.30 -14.51
CA THR A 244 -10.45 36.40 -14.50
C THR A 244 -11.79 35.98 -15.11
N ASN A 245 -12.90 36.51 -14.59
CA ASN A 245 -14.25 36.26 -15.16
C ASN A 245 -14.53 37.19 -16.34
N SER A 246 -15.73 37.11 -16.88
CA SER A 246 -16.21 37.97 -17.97
C SER A 246 -16.11 39.48 -17.69
N ASN A 247 -16.07 39.90 -16.42
CA ASN A 247 -15.91 41.30 -16.02
C ASN A 247 -14.45 41.68 -15.72
N GLY A 248 -13.50 40.76 -15.89
CA GLY A 248 -12.10 40.95 -15.58
C GLY A 248 -11.76 40.92 -14.10
N ASN A 249 -12.72 40.62 -13.22
CA ASN A 249 -12.43 40.52 -11.79
C ASN A 249 -11.62 39.26 -11.52
N PHE A 250 -10.85 39.22 -10.44
CA PHE A 250 -10.23 37.99 -9.92
C PHE A 250 -10.23 37.99 -8.39
N THR A 251 -9.94 36.85 -7.81
CA THR A 251 -9.71 36.70 -6.37
C THR A 251 -8.62 35.64 -6.21
N LEU A 252 -7.57 35.89 -5.42
CA LEU A 252 -6.61 34.91 -4.94
C LEU A 252 -6.87 34.65 -3.45
N ARG A 253 -6.74 33.41 -2.98
CA ARG A 253 -6.99 32.98 -1.59
C ARG A 253 -5.95 31.97 -1.17
N GLY A 254 -5.82 31.78 0.14
CA GLY A 254 -4.97 30.74 0.72
C GLY A 254 -3.47 31.01 0.60
N MET A 255 -3.09 32.19 0.11
CA MET A 255 -1.70 32.59 0.04
C MET A 255 -1.15 32.83 1.45
N PRO A 256 0.06 32.34 1.78
CA PRO A 256 0.73 32.66 3.02
C PRO A 256 0.87 34.17 3.27
N ALA A 257 1.18 34.54 4.51
CA ALA A 257 1.61 35.91 4.79
C ALA A 257 2.97 36.16 4.14
N GLY A 258 3.16 37.35 3.57
CA GLY A 258 4.37 37.67 2.83
C GLY A 258 4.19 38.87 1.92
N ASP A 259 5.26 39.18 1.20
CA ASP A 259 5.29 40.26 0.22
C ASP A 259 5.27 39.68 -1.19
N TYR A 260 4.32 40.17 -1.99
CA TYR A 260 3.99 39.57 -3.27
C TYR A 260 4.13 40.54 -4.43
N TYR A 261 4.59 40.01 -5.56
CA TYR A 261 4.39 40.58 -6.88
C TYR A 261 3.24 39.85 -7.57
N ILE A 262 2.37 40.63 -8.21
CA ILE A 262 1.22 40.11 -8.95
C ILE A 262 1.36 40.51 -10.41
N HIS A 263 1.12 39.55 -11.29
CA HIS A 263 1.10 39.75 -12.73
C HIS A 263 -0.07 39.01 -13.35
N ILE A 264 -0.30 39.34 -14.62
CA ILE A 264 -1.24 38.63 -15.47
C ILE A 264 -0.51 38.07 -16.68
N ASP A 265 -1.02 36.94 -17.16
CA ASP A 265 -0.49 36.23 -18.33
C ASP A 265 -1.66 35.80 -19.24
N PRO A 266 -1.48 35.86 -20.57
CA PRO A 266 -2.38 35.18 -21.48
C PRO A 266 -2.30 33.66 -21.28
N LEU A 267 -3.38 32.94 -21.57
CA LEU A 267 -3.34 31.48 -21.58
C LEU A 267 -2.59 31.01 -22.83
N GLU A 268 -1.31 30.74 -22.65
CA GLU A 268 -0.37 30.36 -23.71
C GLU A 268 0.54 29.22 -23.25
N GLY A 269 1.44 28.81 -24.13
CA GLY A 269 2.42 27.79 -23.83
C GLY A 269 1.96 26.37 -24.12
N GLY A 270 2.21 25.47 -23.17
CA GLY A 270 1.78 24.07 -23.25
C GLY A 270 0.30 23.86 -23.02
N MET A 271 -0.43 24.86 -22.54
CA MET A 271 -1.87 24.78 -22.25
C MET A 271 -2.68 25.64 -23.22
N SER A 272 -3.91 25.19 -23.51
CA SER A 272 -4.91 25.94 -24.26
C SER A 272 -6.25 25.95 -23.54
N SER A 273 -7.20 26.76 -24.03
CA SER A 273 -8.57 26.77 -23.50
C SER A 273 -9.27 25.40 -23.51
N ALA A 274 -8.83 24.46 -24.36
CA ALA A 274 -9.39 23.11 -24.41
C ALA A 274 -9.01 22.27 -23.18
N ASN A 275 -7.95 22.65 -22.47
CA ASN A 275 -7.55 22.02 -21.22
C ASN A 275 -8.39 22.53 -20.04
N LEU A 276 -9.12 23.63 -20.17
CA LEU A 276 -9.88 24.18 -19.04
C LEU A 276 -11.35 23.83 -19.12
N THR A 277 -11.90 23.42 -17.99
CA THR A 277 -13.31 23.19 -17.74
C THR A 277 -14.02 24.50 -17.37
N SER A 278 -14.00 25.46 -18.30
CA SER A 278 -14.72 26.73 -18.13
C SER A 278 -15.49 27.14 -19.39
N ASN A 279 -16.68 27.70 -19.20
CA ASN A 279 -17.55 28.19 -20.28
C ASN A 279 -17.29 29.66 -20.66
N SER A 280 -16.13 30.22 -20.30
CA SER A 280 -15.83 31.63 -20.51
C SER A 280 -14.95 31.82 -21.74
N SER A 281 -15.17 32.91 -22.48
CA SER A 281 -14.22 33.31 -23.53
C SER A 281 -12.87 33.64 -22.90
N ILE A 282 -11.83 32.88 -23.25
CA ILE A 282 -10.47 33.15 -22.82
C ILE A 282 -9.85 34.13 -23.82
N SER A 283 -9.47 35.30 -23.33
CA SER A 283 -8.67 36.24 -24.12
C SER A 283 -7.22 35.79 -24.06
N THR A 284 -6.54 35.72 -25.20
CA THR A 284 -5.10 35.48 -25.28
C THR A 284 -4.35 36.65 -25.93
N ALA A 285 -5.05 37.53 -26.66
CA ALA A 285 -4.45 38.67 -27.36
C ALA A 285 -4.10 39.86 -26.42
N PHE A 286 -3.19 39.65 -25.49
CA PHE A 286 -2.60 40.70 -24.64
C PHE A 286 -1.24 40.22 -24.10
N ALA A 287 -0.36 41.14 -23.74
CA ALA A 287 0.96 40.78 -23.23
C ALA A 287 0.96 40.59 -21.69
N PRO A 288 1.84 39.71 -21.17
CA PRO A 288 2.10 39.63 -19.74
C PRO A 288 2.34 41.00 -19.11
N THR A 289 1.75 41.24 -17.93
CA THR A 289 1.81 42.56 -17.30
C THR A 289 1.86 42.45 -15.77
N PHE A 290 2.92 42.95 -15.16
CA PHE A 290 2.99 43.15 -13.70
C PHE A 290 2.21 44.41 -13.28
N TYR A 291 1.58 44.36 -12.11
CA TYR A 291 1.22 45.59 -11.41
C TYR A 291 2.50 46.41 -11.18
N GLY A 292 2.51 47.70 -11.58
CA GLY A 292 3.70 48.55 -11.50
C GLY A 292 4.72 48.40 -12.64
N GLY A 293 4.58 47.36 -13.49
CA GLY A 293 5.48 47.06 -14.59
C GLY A 293 6.59 46.07 -14.21
N PHE A 294 7.22 45.45 -15.22
CA PHE A 294 8.14 44.33 -15.03
C PHE A 294 9.38 44.68 -14.18
N ASP A 295 9.99 45.83 -14.43
CA ASP A 295 11.26 46.21 -13.78
C ASP A 295 11.06 46.74 -12.35
N ASN A 296 9.93 47.40 -12.09
CA ASN A 296 9.58 47.97 -10.78
C ASN A 296 8.16 47.57 -10.36
N PRO A 297 7.92 46.27 -10.13
CA PRO A 297 6.59 45.79 -9.80
C PRO A 297 6.10 46.35 -8.46
N THR A 298 4.80 46.62 -8.38
CA THR A 298 4.13 47.04 -7.15
C THR A 298 4.18 45.91 -6.13
N LEU A 299 4.66 46.24 -4.94
CA LEU A 299 4.70 45.32 -3.80
C LEU A 299 3.35 45.27 -3.10
N PHE A 300 2.85 44.06 -2.85
CA PHE A 300 1.62 43.82 -2.09
C PHE A 300 1.94 43.01 -0.83
N SER A 301 1.87 43.65 0.33
CA SER A 301 2.12 43.01 1.62
C SER A 301 0.85 42.39 2.20
N LEU A 302 0.92 41.10 2.52
CA LEU A 302 -0.17 40.32 3.12
C LEU A 302 0.19 39.92 4.54
N THR A 303 -0.60 40.39 5.49
CA THR A 303 -0.61 39.86 6.86
C THR A 303 -1.57 38.68 6.95
N PRO A 304 -1.45 37.81 7.97
CA PRO A 304 -2.43 36.74 8.20
C PRO A 304 -3.88 37.26 8.19
N GLY A 305 -4.73 36.64 7.37
CA GLY A 305 -6.15 37.01 7.20
C GLY A 305 -6.45 38.31 6.45
N ALA A 306 -5.43 38.97 5.87
CA ALA A 306 -5.62 40.21 5.12
C ALA A 306 -6.62 40.08 3.97
N GLN A 307 -7.43 41.13 3.76
CA GLN A 307 -8.31 41.29 2.60
C GLN A 307 -7.80 42.47 1.79
N LEU A 308 -7.00 42.20 0.77
CA LEU A 308 -6.33 43.20 -0.04
C LEU A 308 -7.03 43.37 -1.39
N SER A 309 -7.08 44.61 -1.88
CA SER A 309 -7.46 44.90 -3.25
C SER A 309 -6.28 45.56 -3.97
N CYS A 310 -5.90 45.00 -5.12
CA CYS A 310 -4.88 45.53 -6.01
C CYS A 310 -5.40 46.63 -6.92
N GLY A 311 -6.72 46.92 -6.87
CA GLY A 311 -7.35 47.88 -7.75
C GLY A 311 -7.50 47.35 -9.18
N VAL A 312 -7.31 48.25 -10.16
CA VAL A 312 -7.50 47.95 -11.58
C VAL A 312 -6.15 47.95 -12.30
N LEU A 313 -5.86 46.89 -13.05
CA LEU A 313 -4.75 46.82 -14.01
C LEU A 313 -5.29 46.82 -15.44
N THR A 314 -4.67 47.60 -16.33
CA THR A 314 -4.93 47.51 -17.78
C THR A 314 -3.79 46.74 -18.41
N ALA A 315 -4.10 45.65 -19.10
CA ALA A 315 -3.09 44.85 -19.79
C ALA A 315 -2.45 45.61 -20.95
N ASN A 316 -1.21 45.23 -21.28
CA ASN A 316 -0.53 45.73 -22.46
C ASN A 316 -1.04 45.04 -23.74
N ASN A 317 -0.86 45.72 -24.88
CA ASN A 317 -1.13 45.08 -26.18
C ASN A 317 -0.24 43.85 -26.35
N ASP A 318 -0.77 42.84 -27.03
CA ASP A 318 -0.04 41.64 -27.42
C ASP A 318 1.28 42.01 -28.14
N ILE A 319 2.36 41.34 -27.71
CA ILE A 319 3.73 41.53 -28.21
C ILE A 319 4.12 40.48 -29.26
N ALA A 320 3.22 39.52 -29.56
CA ALA A 320 3.40 38.44 -30.51
C ALA A 320 4.68 37.60 -30.30
N MET A 321 5.13 37.50 -29.05
CA MET A 321 6.17 36.61 -28.57
C MET A 321 5.46 35.55 -27.72
N TYR A 322 5.65 34.28 -28.03
CA TYR A 322 4.86 33.22 -27.40
C TYR A 322 5.77 32.19 -26.77
N GLU A 323 5.52 31.85 -25.51
CA GLU A 323 6.03 30.63 -24.91
C GLU A 323 5.33 29.42 -25.54
N SER A 324 6.01 28.28 -25.57
CA SER A 324 5.47 27.00 -26.02
C SER A 324 5.87 25.94 -25.02
N ALA A 325 5.09 24.86 -24.90
CA ALA A 325 5.27 23.76 -23.95
C ALA A 325 6.73 23.54 -23.51
N SER A 326 7.09 24.13 -22.37
CA SER A 326 8.31 23.81 -21.64
C SER A 326 8.02 22.68 -20.65
N SER A 327 9.06 22.02 -20.16
CA SER A 327 8.98 21.05 -19.06
C SER A 327 9.67 21.61 -17.83
N THR A 328 9.17 21.28 -16.65
CA THR A 328 9.83 21.62 -15.38
C THR A 328 11.22 21.02 -15.32
N THR A 329 12.22 21.84 -14.99
CA THR A 329 13.57 21.38 -14.64
C THR A 329 13.68 21.30 -13.12
N LEU A 330 13.96 20.10 -12.62
CA LEU A 330 14.24 19.89 -11.20
C LEU A 330 15.68 20.30 -10.88
N LEU A 331 15.86 21.11 -9.83
CA LEU A 331 17.16 21.57 -9.34
C LEU A 331 17.27 21.34 -7.85
N GLN A 332 18.45 20.93 -7.39
CA GLN A 332 18.79 20.94 -5.97
C GLN A 332 19.63 22.18 -5.65
N GLN A 333 19.59 22.63 -4.40
CA GLN A 333 20.46 23.71 -3.94
C GLN A 333 21.95 23.41 -4.25
N GLY A 334 22.65 24.39 -4.78
CA GLY A 334 24.06 24.29 -5.17
C GLY A 334 24.31 23.61 -6.52
N THR A 335 23.27 23.09 -7.19
CA THR A 335 23.39 22.43 -8.50
C THR A 335 23.07 23.38 -9.66
N SER A 336 23.52 23.01 -10.86
CA SER A 336 23.23 23.73 -12.09
C SER A 336 22.67 22.80 -13.15
N SER A 337 21.70 23.28 -13.93
CA SER A 337 21.14 22.55 -15.07
C SER A 337 20.89 23.47 -16.25
N LEU A 338 20.78 22.89 -17.44
CA LEU A 338 20.47 23.60 -18.67
C LEU A 338 18.95 23.70 -18.81
N VAL A 339 18.39 24.90 -18.67
CA VAL A 339 16.96 25.15 -18.85
C VAL A 339 16.73 25.70 -20.25
N THR A 340 15.76 25.15 -20.96
CA THR A 340 15.32 25.63 -22.27
C THR A 340 13.85 25.99 -22.20
N ILE A 341 13.53 27.24 -22.49
CA ILE A 341 12.16 27.69 -22.70
C ILE A 341 11.95 27.74 -24.21
N TYR A 342 11.00 26.95 -24.69
CA TYR A 342 10.65 26.92 -26.11
C TYR A 342 9.60 27.99 -26.39
N GLY A 343 9.56 28.44 -27.64
CA GLY A 343 8.59 29.46 -28.03
C GLY A 343 8.57 29.73 -29.52
N SER A 344 7.88 30.79 -29.89
CA SER A 344 7.86 31.30 -31.27
C SER A 344 7.98 32.82 -31.28
N SER A 345 8.50 33.36 -32.38
CA SER A 345 8.71 34.80 -32.58
C SER A 345 9.58 35.45 -31.50
N ILE A 346 10.47 34.68 -30.86
CA ILE A 346 11.43 35.21 -29.88
C ILE A 346 12.42 36.12 -30.62
N PRO A 347 12.55 37.40 -30.24
CA PRO A 347 13.40 38.35 -30.95
C PRO A 347 14.90 38.02 -30.75
N VAL A 348 15.71 38.36 -31.74
CA VAL A 348 17.17 38.22 -31.66
C VAL A 348 17.70 39.06 -30.49
N GLY A 349 18.48 38.44 -29.63
CA GLY A 349 19.04 39.08 -28.43
C GLY A 349 18.15 39.00 -27.19
N ALA A 350 17.05 38.24 -27.24
CA ALA A 350 16.27 37.92 -26.04
C ALA A 350 17.13 37.23 -24.97
N THR A 351 16.90 37.58 -23.71
CA THR A 351 17.59 37.00 -22.56
C THR A 351 16.63 36.21 -21.67
N MET A 352 17.17 35.44 -20.74
CA MET A 352 16.42 34.78 -19.69
C MET A 352 16.66 35.51 -18.37
N VAL A 353 15.59 35.78 -17.62
CA VAL A 353 15.64 36.56 -16.37
C VAL A 353 14.83 35.84 -15.30
N ALA A 354 15.24 35.97 -14.04
CA ALA A 354 14.47 35.60 -12.86
C ALA A 354 14.17 36.86 -12.02
N LYS A 355 13.06 36.86 -11.29
CA LYS A 355 12.72 37.93 -10.34
C LYS A 355 13.30 37.69 -8.93
N THR A 356 14.36 36.89 -8.85
CA THR A 356 15.05 36.51 -7.62
C THR A 356 16.55 36.44 -7.83
N ASN A 357 17.30 36.58 -6.74
CA ASN A 357 18.75 36.33 -6.72
C ASN A 357 19.09 34.89 -6.31
N GLU A 358 18.09 34.07 -5.97
CA GLU A 358 18.24 32.65 -5.60
C GLU A 358 18.62 31.78 -6.80
N LEU A 359 18.20 32.19 -8.00
CA LEU A 359 18.56 31.56 -9.26
C LEU A 359 19.59 32.42 -10.01
N ILE A 360 20.76 31.84 -10.26
CA ILE A 360 21.83 32.48 -11.05
C ILE A 360 21.71 31.99 -12.49
N ILE A 361 21.57 32.93 -13.42
CA ILE A 361 21.41 32.66 -14.86
C ILE A 361 22.72 32.98 -15.58
N SER A 362 23.22 32.03 -16.35
CA SER A 362 24.46 32.19 -17.14
C SER A 362 24.38 31.48 -18.48
N ASN A 363 25.35 31.73 -19.36
CA ASN A 363 25.46 31.06 -20.68
C ASN A 363 24.18 31.14 -21.53
N ILE A 364 23.56 32.32 -21.56
CA ILE A 364 22.29 32.52 -22.26
C ILE A 364 22.52 32.43 -23.77
N THR A 365 21.69 31.62 -24.44
CA THR A 365 21.61 31.51 -25.90
C THR A 365 20.15 31.57 -26.32
N SER A 366 19.87 32.25 -27.42
CA SER A 366 18.51 32.44 -27.92
C SER A 366 18.47 32.38 -29.43
N ASN A 367 17.36 31.90 -29.98
CA ASN A 367 16.98 32.14 -31.38
C ASN A 367 15.47 32.38 -31.45
N SER A 368 14.89 32.35 -32.65
CA SER A 368 13.45 32.57 -32.85
C SER A 368 12.52 31.54 -32.20
N SER A 369 13.06 30.43 -31.71
CA SER A 369 12.31 29.26 -31.25
C SER A 369 12.64 28.82 -29.83
N TYR A 370 13.68 29.37 -29.20
CA TYR A 370 13.98 29.11 -27.80
C TYR A 370 14.83 30.21 -27.15
N VAL A 371 14.77 30.27 -25.82
CA VAL A 371 15.82 30.83 -24.96
C VAL A 371 16.31 29.74 -24.02
N ARG A 372 17.62 29.58 -23.92
CA ARG A 372 18.28 28.54 -23.12
C ARG A 372 19.39 29.15 -22.29
N ALA A 373 19.50 28.73 -21.04
CA ALA A 373 20.53 29.19 -20.13
C ALA A 373 20.93 28.08 -19.15
N THR A 374 22.14 28.20 -18.58
CA THR A 374 22.50 27.44 -17.38
C THR A 374 21.90 28.16 -16.16
N ILE A 375 21.07 27.45 -15.41
CA ILE A 375 20.46 27.94 -14.18
C ILE A 375 21.10 27.22 -13.01
N THR A 376 21.58 27.99 -12.04
CA THR A 376 22.12 27.49 -10.77
C THR A 376 21.19 27.91 -9.63
N ALA A 377 20.66 26.95 -8.89
CA ALA A 377 20.00 27.24 -7.61
C ALA A 377 21.10 27.44 -6.56
N ASN A 378 21.21 28.62 -5.97
CA ASN A 378 22.23 28.88 -4.96
C ASN A 378 21.82 28.32 -3.58
N SER A 379 22.66 28.50 -2.56
CA SER A 379 22.39 27.98 -1.21
C SER A 379 21.24 28.66 -0.47
N ALA A 380 20.74 29.80 -0.97
CA ALA A 380 19.57 30.48 -0.43
C ALA A 380 18.27 30.05 -1.13
N ALA A 381 18.35 29.33 -2.26
CA ALA A 381 17.20 28.91 -3.03
C ALA A 381 16.26 28.02 -2.22
N MET A 382 15.03 28.46 -2.00
CA MET A 382 14.02 27.70 -1.26
C MET A 382 13.31 26.65 -2.13
N VAL A 383 12.82 25.57 -1.53
CA VAL A 383 12.03 24.54 -2.23
C VAL A 383 10.69 25.13 -2.66
N ALA A 384 10.48 25.19 -3.98
CA ALA A 384 9.29 25.75 -4.63
C ALA A 384 9.45 25.76 -6.15
N SER A 385 8.34 26.06 -6.80
CA SER A 385 8.29 26.47 -8.21
C SER A 385 8.79 27.90 -8.38
N TYR A 386 9.60 28.13 -9.41
CA TYR A 386 10.08 29.45 -9.82
C TYR A 386 9.70 29.74 -11.27
N ASN A 387 9.18 30.94 -11.48
CA ASN A 387 8.96 31.47 -12.83
C ASN A 387 10.28 32.00 -13.39
N LEU A 388 10.50 31.73 -14.67
CA LEU A 388 11.49 32.44 -15.48
C LEU A 388 10.78 33.30 -16.50
N TYR A 389 11.53 34.26 -17.05
CA TYR A 389 10.99 35.23 -18.00
C TYR A 389 11.91 35.32 -19.21
N ILE A 390 11.32 35.32 -20.41
CA ILE A 390 12.03 35.70 -21.63
C ILE A 390 11.95 37.21 -21.74
N LYS A 391 13.08 37.92 -21.80
CA LYS A 391 13.11 39.39 -21.92
C LYS A 391 13.70 39.81 -23.26
N ALA A 392 12.90 40.48 -24.07
CA ALA A 392 13.31 41.03 -25.36
C ALA A 392 14.15 42.31 -25.19
N PRO A 393 15.03 42.66 -26.16
CA PRO A 393 15.85 43.88 -26.10
C PRO A 393 15.06 45.19 -26.03
N ASN A 394 13.82 45.20 -26.52
CA ASN A 394 12.92 46.36 -26.47
C ASN A 394 12.21 46.51 -25.11
N GLY A 395 12.42 45.58 -24.18
CA GLY A 395 11.82 45.59 -22.85
C GLY A 395 10.57 44.71 -22.69
N ASP A 396 10.00 44.22 -23.79
CA ASP A 396 8.89 43.28 -23.75
C ASP A 396 9.33 41.97 -23.09
N PHE A 397 8.40 41.25 -22.46
CA PHE A 397 8.70 40.00 -21.80
C PHE A 397 7.57 38.98 -21.94
N GLU A 398 7.95 37.72 -21.86
CA GLU A 398 7.05 36.57 -21.80
C GLU A 398 7.31 35.80 -20.51
N THR A 399 6.25 35.27 -19.90
CA THR A 399 6.36 34.50 -18.66
C THR A 399 6.46 33.01 -18.97
N ALA A 400 7.32 32.30 -18.26
CA ALA A 400 7.39 30.85 -18.26
C ALA A 400 7.12 30.34 -16.83
N PRO A 401 5.85 30.08 -16.47
CA PRO A 401 5.48 29.71 -15.11
C PRO A 401 6.01 28.33 -14.72
N GLY A 402 6.58 28.19 -13.52
CA GLY A 402 6.97 26.89 -12.95
C GLY A 402 8.04 26.09 -13.71
N VAL A 403 8.79 26.71 -14.63
CA VAL A 403 9.79 25.99 -15.45
C VAL A 403 11.01 25.49 -14.67
N VAL A 404 11.19 25.97 -13.43
CA VAL A 404 12.20 25.47 -12.50
C VAL A 404 11.50 25.10 -11.20
N GLU A 405 11.72 23.88 -10.72
CA GLU A 405 11.34 23.45 -9.38
C GLU A 405 12.62 23.21 -8.59
N VAL A 406 12.79 23.94 -7.49
CA VAL A 406 13.87 23.62 -6.54
C VAL A 406 13.34 22.56 -5.58
N ILE A 407 14.01 21.42 -5.52
CA ILE A 407 13.63 20.26 -4.71
C ILE A 407 14.68 19.95 -3.63
N GLN A 408 14.28 19.21 -2.60
CA GLN A 408 15.24 18.61 -1.68
C GLN A 408 16.06 17.51 -2.38
N PRO A 409 17.16 17.05 -1.79
CA PRO A 409 17.79 15.79 -2.20
C PRO A 409 16.88 14.59 -1.92
N ALA A 410 16.86 13.61 -2.83
CA ALA A 410 16.17 12.34 -2.61
C ALA A 410 16.71 11.64 -1.34
N PRO A 411 15.87 10.87 -0.64
CA PRO A 411 16.35 10.05 0.47
C PRO A 411 17.38 9.02 -0.04
N ASN A 412 18.26 8.60 0.86
CA ASN A 412 19.07 7.41 0.67
C ASN A 412 18.78 6.45 1.82
N LEU A 413 18.38 5.23 1.51
CA LEU A 413 18.24 4.16 2.48
C LEU A 413 19.49 3.28 2.43
N ALA A 414 20.31 3.34 3.48
CA ALA A 414 21.59 2.66 3.52
C ALA A 414 21.52 1.28 4.17
N ALA A 415 20.76 1.14 5.26
CA ALA A 415 20.64 -0.13 5.98
C ALA A 415 19.39 -0.21 6.86
N VAL A 416 18.95 -1.46 7.08
CA VAL A 416 18.00 -1.86 8.12
C VAL A 416 18.78 -2.41 9.32
N SER A 417 18.31 -2.17 10.56
CA SER A 417 18.97 -2.70 11.77
C SER A 417 18.84 -4.21 11.91
N GLN A 418 17.86 -4.82 11.26
CA GLN A 418 17.59 -6.24 11.24
C GLN A 418 17.25 -6.67 9.82
N PHE A 419 17.97 -7.68 9.31
CA PHE A 419 17.71 -8.25 7.98
C PHE A 419 16.58 -9.30 8.00
N LYS A 420 16.21 -9.84 9.16
CA LYS A 420 15.19 -10.89 9.28
C LYS A 420 14.18 -10.55 10.37
N VAL A 421 12.90 -10.70 10.04
CA VAL A 421 11.75 -10.39 10.90
C VAL A 421 10.63 -11.42 10.70
N SER A 422 9.65 -11.46 11.59
CA SER A 422 8.53 -12.40 11.55
C SER A 422 7.54 -12.02 10.46
N THR A 423 6.99 -13.03 9.77
CA THR A 423 5.83 -12.86 8.87
C THR A 423 4.58 -12.26 9.54
N ALA A 424 4.52 -12.27 10.88
CA ALA A 424 3.42 -11.65 11.62
C ALA A 424 3.54 -10.12 11.74
N GLY A 425 4.73 -9.54 11.51
CA GLY A 425 5.02 -8.14 11.77
C GLY A 425 5.05 -7.78 13.27
N GLY A 426 5.08 -6.47 13.55
CA GLY A 426 5.07 -5.89 14.88
C GLY A 426 6.46 -5.62 15.47
N GLU A 427 7.54 -5.96 14.78
CA GLU A 427 8.89 -5.66 15.23
C GLU A 427 9.27 -4.21 14.94
N THR A 428 9.78 -3.51 15.96
CA THR A 428 10.40 -2.20 15.78
C THR A 428 11.83 -2.35 15.29
N ILE A 429 12.12 -1.85 14.09
CA ILE A 429 13.46 -1.80 13.50
C ILE A 429 13.86 -0.35 13.19
N THR A 430 15.16 -0.12 13.03
CA THR A 430 15.71 1.18 12.66
C THR A 430 16.17 1.15 11.21
N LEU A 431 15.79 2.16 10.43
CA LEU A 431 16.32 2.45 9.11
C LEU A 431 17.35 3.57 9.23
N SER A 432 18.52 3.37 8.62
CA SER A 432 19.59 4.36 8.59
C SER A 432 19.91 4.81 7.16
N GLY A 433 20.21 6.09 7.00
CA GLY A 433 20.28 6.70 5.69
C GLY A 433 20.62 8.19 5.71
N THR A 434 20.15 8.92 4.71
CA THR A 434 20.25 10.39 4.61
C THR A 434 19.01 10.99 3.97
N ASN A 435 18.73 12.26 4.25
CA ASN A 435 17.63 13.06 3.69
C ASN A 435 16.24 12.46 3.93
N PHE A 436 16.05 11.71 5.01
CA PHE A 436 14.70 11.40 5.47
C PHE A 436 14.00 12.67 5.93
N GLN A 437 12.68 12.70 5.80
CA GLN A 437 11.84 13.84 6.18
C GLN A 437 10.77 13.40 7.18
N ASP A 438 10.32 14.32 8.01
CA ASP A 438 9.17 14.10 8.88
C ASP A 438 7.91 13.88 8.02
N GLY A 439 7.06 12.93 8.40
CA GLY A 439 5.94 12.47 7.58
C GLY A 439 6.29 11.45 6.48
N ALA A 440 7.52 10.91 6.47
CA ALA A 440 7.86 9.80 5.59
C ALA A 440 7.07 8.52 5.95
N PHE A 441 6.73 7.73 4.94
CA PHE A 441 6.17 6.38 5.11
C PHE A 441 7.13 5.33 4.52
N VAL A 442 6.92 4.07 4.92
CA VAL A 442 7.82 2.97 4.55
C VAL A 442 7.03 1.78 4.05
N LEU A 443 7.43 1.24 2.90
CA LEU A 443 6.87 0.02 2.32
C LEU A 443 7.87 -1.15 2.44
N PHE A 444 7.33 -2.33 2.72
CA PHE A 444 8.04 -3.60 2.78
C PHE A 444 7.45 -4.53 1.72
N GLY A 445 8.05 -4.59 0.53
CA GLY A 445 7.51 -5.35 -0.60
C GLY A 445 6.07 -4.96 -0.95
N GLY A 446 5.77 -3.66 -0.92
CA GLY A 446 4.43 -3.11 -1.19
C GLY A 446 3.50 -3.01 0.04
N TYR A 447 3.87 -3.61 1.17
CA TYR A 447 3.09 -3.53 2.42
C TYR A 447 3.56 -2.33 3.25
N GLU A 448 2.65 -1.39 3.56
CA GLU A 448 2.99 -0.22 4.36
C GLU A 448 3.25 -0.58 5.82
N SER A 449 4.25 0.06 6.42
CA SER A 449 4.57 -0.01 7.85
C SER A 449 3.42 0.51 8.71
N ASP A 450 3.11 -0.20 9.80
CA ASP A 450 2.04 0.21 10.73
C ASP A 450 2.36 1.53 11.46
N GLU A 451 3.65 1.83 11.66
CA GLU A 451 4.11 3.03 12.35
C GLU A 451 5.51 3.43 11.88
N VAL A 452 5.67 4.70 11.51
CA VAL A 452 6.96 5.32 11.18
C VAL A 452 7.18 6.52 12.09
N THR A 453 8.27 6.49 12.85
CA THR A 453 8.72 7.62 13.67
C THR A 453 9.96 8.25 13.04
N PHE A 454 9.85 9.52 12.65
CA PHE A 454 10.99 10.34 12.25
C PHE A 454 11.83 10.72 13.47
N ILE A 455 13.08 10.23 13.53
CA ILE A 455 14.03 10.61 14.59
C ILE A 455 14.85 11.81 14.13
N ASP A 456 15.47 11.69 12.96
CA ASP A 456 16.23 12.74 12.29
C ASP A 456 16.40 12.42 10.81
N SER A 457 17.06 13.31 10.05
CA SER A 457 17.28 13.14 8.61
C SER A 457 18.12 11.90 8.22
N ASN A 458 18.66 11.18 9.19
CA ASN A 458 19.49 10.00 8.99
C ASN A 458 18.87 8.72 9.56
N THR A 459 17.77 8.83 10.31
CA THR A 459 17.23 7.73 11.11
C THR A 459 15.71 7.73 11.16
N LEU A 460 15.11 6.61 10.77
CA LEU A 460 13.69 6.31 11.02
C LEU A 460 13.58 5.10 11.95
N SER A 461 12.61 5.12 12.86
CA SER A 461 12.18 3.93 13.61
C SER A 461 10.85 3.47 13.03
N VAL A 462 10.76 2.21 12.62
CA VAL A 462 9.60 1.67 11.89
C VAL A 462 9.12 0.37 12.49
N VAL A 463 7.81 0.12 12.46
CA VAL A 463 7.20 -1.15 12.86
C VAL A 463 6.90 -1.98 11.62
N THR A 464 7.45 -3.20 11.54
CA THR A 464 7.25 -4.09 10.40
C THR A 464 5.77 -4.49 10.27
N PRO A 465 5.18 -4.44 9.07
CA PRO A 465 3.83 -4.93 8.86
C PRO A 465 3.82 -6.47 8.75
N ALA A 466 2.62 -7.05 8.74
CA ALA A 466 2.45 -8.46 8.42
C ALA A 466 2.68 -8.70 6.92
N VAL A 467 3.74 -9.42 6.57
CA VAL A 467 4.10 -9.75 5.19
C VAL A 467 4.27 -11.27 5.05
N PRO A 468 3.75 -11.90 3.97
CA PRO A 468 3.99 -13.31 3.69
C PRO A 468 5.48 -13.67 3.60
N LEU A 469 5.81 -14.96 3.77
CA LEU A 469 7.20 -15.44 3.71
C LEU A 469 7.87 -15.06 2.38
N SER A 470 8.87 -14.17 2.45
CA SER A 470 9.48 -13.56 1.27
C SER A 470 10.77 -12.80 1.62
N LEU A 471 11.60 -12.57 0.61
CA LEU A 471 12.65 -11.56 0.62
C LEU A 471 12.11 -10.35 -0.15
N VAL A 472 12.08 -9.18 0.46
CA VAL A 472 11.42 -8.00 -0.09
C VAL A 472 12.31 -6.78 -0.06
N ASP A 473 12.01 -5.86 -0.97
CA ASP A 473 12.57 -4.51 -0.99
C ASP A 473 12.00 -3.69 0.17
N VAL A 474 12.82 -2.76 0.70
CA VAL A 474 12.36 -1.74 1.65
C VAL A 474 12.42 -0.40 0.95
N ALA A 475 11.28 0.28 0.86
CA ALA A 475 11.18 1.59 0.25
C ALA A 475 10.82 2.64 1.29
N VAL A 476 11.56 3.75 1.34
CA VAL A 476 11.22 4.94 2.12
C VAL A 476 10.73 6.00 1.15
N HIS A 477 9.56 6.56 1.44
CA HIS A 477 8.94 7.63 0.66
C HIS A 477 8.83 8.87 1.52
N ASN A 478 9.46 9.97 1.08
CA ASN A 478 9.34 11.26 1.72
C ASN A 478 8.06 11.99 1.25
N PRO A 479 7.52 12.93 2.05
CA PRO A 479 6.31 13.69 1.71
C PRO A 479 6.44 14.59 0.47
N ASP A 480 7.66 14.92 0.05
CA ASP A 480 7.94 15.63 -1.21
C ASP A 480 7.92 14.69 -2.44
N GLY A 481 7.44 13.46 -2.27
CA GLY A 481 7.27 12.46 -3.33
C GLY A 481 8.52 11.65 -3.65
N GLN A 482 9.70 12.05 -3.17
CA GLN A 482 10.95 11.34 -3.47
C GLN A 482 11.05 10.05 -2.68
N GLN A 483 11.74 9.05 -3.24
CA GLN A 483 11.86 7.74 -2.62
C GLN A 483 13.28 7.18 -2.68
N ALA A 484 13.55 6.24 -1.78
CA ALA A 484 14.75 5.41 -1.76
C ALA A 484 14.34 3.96 -1.61
N VAL A 485 14.93 3.08 -2.41
CA VAL A 485 14.67 1.64 -2.32
C VAL A 485 15.97 0.92 -1.95
N LEU A 486 15.90 0.11 -0.90
CA LEU A 486 16.90 -0.89 -0.58
C LEU A 486 16.40 -2.23 -1.11
N SER A 487 16.89 -2.62 -2.28
CA SER A 487 16.50 -3.88 -2.92
C SER A 487 16.92 -5.09 -2.09
N GLU A 488 16.02 -6.08 -1.99
CA GLU A 488 16.18 -7.27 -1.14
C GLU A 488 16.59 -6.90 0.30
N GLY A 489 16.07 -5.78 0.81
CA GLY A 489 16.51 -5.16 2.05
C GLY A 489 16.17 -5.96 3.32
N ILE A 490 15.13 -6.80 3.29
CA ILE A 490 14.68 -7.56 4.47
C ILE A 490 13.98 -8.87 4.10
N ALA A 491 14.14 -9.89 4.94
CA ALA A 491 13.49 -11.19 4.82
C ALA A 491 12.43 -11.41 5.91
N PHE A 492 11.19 -11.65 5.49
CA PHE A 492 10.10 -12.08 6.37
C PHE A 492 10.10 -13.61 6.49
N THR A 493 10.30 -14.11 7.71
CA THR A 493 10.44 -15.54 8.00
C THR A 493 9.43 -16.04 9.03
N GLY A 494 9.16 -17.34 9.03
CA GLY A 494 8.21 -17.93 9.98
C GLY A 494 8.81 -18.06 11.38
N GLN A 495 8.10 -17.57 12.40
CA GLN A 495 8.48 -17.78 13.80
C GLN A 495 8.26 -19.24 14.23
N ALA A 496 9.16 -19.78 15.06
CA ALA A 496 8.97 -21.10 15.67
C ALA A 496 7.70 -21.11 16.53
N VAL A 497 6.92 -22.19 16.44
CA VAL A 497 5.70 -22.38 17.24
C VAL A 497 5.87 -23.62 18.10
N PHE A 498 5.58 -23.52 19.40
CA PHE A 498 5.49 -24.66 20.30
C PHE A 498 4.03 -25.04 20.50
N THR A 499 3.70 -26.32 20.31
CA THR A 499 2.35 -26.84 20.55
C THR A 499 2.30 -27.74 21.78
N GLN A 500 3.26 -28.65 21.94
CA GLN A 500 3.31 -29.57 23.08
C GLN A 500 4.67 -30.25 23.25
N SER A 501 4.93 -30.73 24.46
CA SER A 501 6.04 -31.61 24.83
C SER A 501 5.53 -32.95 25.38
N TRP A 502 6.30 -34.03 25.20
CA TRP A 502 6.10 -35.29 25.93
C TRP A 502 7.42 -36.07 26.08
N PRO A 503 7.72 -36.70 27.23
CA PRO A 503 7.00 -36.55 28.50
C PRO A 503 7.14 -35.13 29.05
N THR A 504 6.23 -34.71 29.93
CA THR A 504 6.25 -33.39 30.56
C THR A 504 7.09 -33.35 31.84
N ARG A 505 7.59 -34.51 32.30
CA ARG A 505 8.45 -34.64 33.47
C ARG A 505 9.56 -35.66 33.25
N GLY A 506 10.67 -35.48 33.97
CA GLY A 506 11.79 -36.42 33.97
C GLY A 506 12.77 -36.24 35.12
N GLN A 507 13.70 -37.19 35.25
CA GLN A 507 14.61 -37.24 36.39
C GLN A 507 15.62 -36.08 36.38
N SER A 508 15.87 -35.49 37.56
CA SER A 508 16.82 -34.38 37.76
C SER A 508 18.28 -34.68 37.36
N THR A 509 18.67 -35.94 37.22
CA THR A 509 20.00 -36.33 36.71
C THR A 509 20.15 -36.20 35.20
N GLY A 510 19.06 -35.88 34.48
CA GLY A 510 19.03 -35.74 33.03
C GLY A 510 18.93 -37.06 32.29
N GLY A 511 18.93 -36.98 30.95
CA GLY A 511 18.84 -38.11 30.03
C GLY A 511 17.43 -38.38 29.48
N THR A 512 16.40 -37.74 30.02
CA THR A 512 15.02 -37.84 29.51
C THR A 512 14.96 -37.35 28.07
N HIS A 513 14.40 -38.16 27.17
CA HIS A 513 14.18 -37.79 25.78
C HIS A 513 12.80 -37.15 25.64
N VAL A 514 12.76 -35.86 25.31
CA VAL A 514 11.53 -35.07 25.20
C VAL A 514 11.21 -34.80 23.73
N PHE A 515 9.99 -35.12 23.34
CA PHE A 515 9.41 -34.94 22.02
C PHE A 515 8.69 -33.60 22.00
N ILE A 516 9.20 -32.65 21.22
CA ILE A 516 8.59 -31.34 21.02
C ILE A 516 7.87 -31.32 19.68
N ASN A 517 6.58 -31.01 19.71
CA ASN A 517 5.77 -30.79 18.52
C ASN A 517 5.44 -29.30 18.39
N GLY A 518 5.42 -28.82 17.15
CA GLY A 518 5.32 -27.40 16.84
C GLY A 518 5.22 -27.13 15.35
N ASP A 519 5.69 -25.94 14.95
CA ASP A 519 5.89 -25.55 13.55
C ASP A 519 7.14 -24.68 13.38
N ASN A 520 7.59 -24.53 12.13
CA ASN A 520 8.73 -23.67 11.74
C ASN A 520 10.08 -23.95 12.42
N PHE A 521 10.36 -25.21 12.81
CA PHE A 521 11.66 -25.59 13.39
C PHE A 521 12.81 -25.72 12.38
N ASN A 522 12.58 -25.49 11.08
CA ASN A 522 13.62 -25.65 10.04
C ASN A 522 14.80 -24.68 10.23
N GLU A 523 14.55 -23.50 10.77
CA GLU A 523 15.53 -22.42 10.95
C GLU A 523 16.03 -22.33 12.40
N VAL A 524 15.56 -23.20 13.30
CA VAL A 524 16.00 -23.17 14.71
C VAL A 524 17.44 -23.65 14.84
N SER A 525 18.28 -22.85 15.51
CA SER A 525 19.70 -23.13 15.70
C SER A 525 19.99 -23.81 17.04
N LYS A 526 19.27 -23.45 18.10
CA LYS A 526 19.55 -23.89 19.47
C LYS A 526 18.29 -23.94 20.33
N PHE A 527 18.36 -24.77 21.37
CA PHE A 527 17.38 -24.85 22.44
C PHE A 527 18.10 -24.63 23.78
N TYR A 528 17.45 -23.92 24.69
CA TYR A 528 17.95 -23.69 26.04
C TYR A 528 16.88 -24.06 27.07
N ILE A 529 17.33 -24.62 28.20
CA ILE A 529 16.53 -24.93 29.38
C ILE A 529 17.04 -24.07 30.52
N ASP A 530 16.23 -23.11 31.00
CA ASP A 530 16.66 -22.08 31.96
C ASP A 530 18.02 -21.43 31.60
N GLY A 531 18.23 -21.17 30.30
CA GLY A 531 19.47 -20.61 29.75
C GLY A 531 20.61 -21.60 29.53
N GLN A 532 20.48 -22.87 29.92
CA GLN A 532 21.46 -23.93 29.60
C GLN A 532 21.17 -24.52 28.22
N GLN A 533 22.13 -24.41 27.28
CA GLN A 533 21.97 -25.00 25.95
C GLN A 533 21.87 -26.53 26.01
N VAL A 534 20.94 -27.09 25.24
CA VAL A 534 20.70 -28.55 25.15
C VAL A 534 20.90 -29.09 23.74
N ALA A 535 21.30 -30.36 23.67
CA ALA A 535 21.38 -31.07 22.40
C ALA A 535 19.97 -31.41 21.91
N PHE A 536 19.76 -31.26 20.61
CA PHE A 536 18.51 -31.60 19.96
C PHE A 536 18.75 -32.43 18.69
N THR A 537 17.74 -33.22 18.34
CA THR A 537 17.65 -33.91 17.05
C THR A 537 16.48 -33.32 16.28
N PHE A 538 16.79 -32.60 15.21
CA PHE A 538 15.79 -32.14 14.25
C PHE A 538 15.19 -33.33 13.50
N LYS A 539 13.85 -33.43 13.46
CA LYS A 539 13.13 -34.47 12.71
C LYS A 539 12.39 -33.88 11.52
N SER A 540 11.75 -32.74 11.70
CA SER A 540 11.06 -31.98 10.67
C SER A 540 10.76 -30.57 11.15
N ALA A 541 10.24 -29.71 10.28
CA ALA A 541 9.69 -28.40 10.63
C ALA A 541 8.75 -28.41 11.84
N LYS A 542 8.09 -29.55 12.11
CA LYS A 542 7.08 -29.68 13.16
C LYS A 542 7.56 -30.45 14.39
N ILE A 543 8.73 -31.07 14.33
CA ILE A 543 9.17 -32.04 15.35
C ILE A 543 10.66 -31.91 15.64
N VAL A 544 10.96 -31.73 16.92
CA VAL A 544 12.33 -31.78 17.46
C VAL A 544 12.34 -32.67 18.69
N HIS A 545 13.41 -33.45 18.86
CA HIS A 545 13.66 -34.19 20.10
C HIS A 545 14.76 -33.54 20.90
N LEU A 546 14.54 -33.32 22.19
CA LEU A 546 15.56 -32.86 23.12
C LEU A 546 16.05 -34.02 24.00
N GLN A 547 17.32 -33.97 24.39
CA GLN A 547 17.82 -34.77 25.49
C GLN A 547 18.05 -33.85 26.69
N MET A 548 17.26 -34.03 27.74
CA MET A 548 17.27 -33.14 28.89
C MET A 548 18.59 -33.26 29.67
N PRO A 549 19.21 -32.13 30.10
CA PRO A 549 20.43 -32.14 30.89
C PRO A 549 20.11 -32.50 32.34
N ALA A 550 21.16 -32.67 33.16
CA ALA A 550 20.98 -32.66 34.61
C ALA A 550 20.56 -31.25 35.05
N HIS A 551 19.58 -31.15 35.95
CA HIS A 551 19.01 -29.87 36.38
C HIS A 551 18.47 -29.96 37.82
N ALA A 552 18.29 -28.82 38.47
CA ALA A 552 17.59 -28.74 39.75
C ALA A 552 16.11 -29.14 39.62
N LEU A 553 15.50 -29.58 40.73
CA LEU A 553 14.08 -29.92 40.77
C LEU A 553 13.19 -28.70 40.50
N GLY A 554 12.10 -28.91 39.77
CA GLY A 554 11.13 -27.86 39.45
C GLY A 554 10.79 -27.75 37.97
N ALA A 555 9.77 -26.95 37.68
CA ALA A 555 9.40 -26.58 36.32
C ALA A 555 10.47 -25.68 35.69
N VAL A 556 10.66 -25.80 34.38
CA VAL A 556 11.70 -25.09 33.62
C VAL A 556 11.11 -24.39 32.41
N GLU A 557 11.81 -23.34 31.96
CA GLU A 557 11.51 -22.59 30.75
C GLU A 557 12.29 -23.15 29.55
N LEU A 558 11.63 -23.20 28.39
CA LEU A 558 12.25 -23.48 27.10
C LEU A 558 12.47 -22.18 26.34
N THR A 559 13.69 -21.92 25.90
CA THR A 559 13.98 -20.91 24.87
C THR A 559 14.36 -21.60 23.58
N ILE A 560 13.68 -21.27 22.49
CA ILE A 560 13.98 -21.74 21.14
C ILE A 560 14.61 -20.58 20.36
N GLU A 561 15.91 -20.67 20.12
CA GLU A 561 16.65 -19.67 19.36
C GLU A 561 16.51 -19.94 17.86
N ASN A 562 15.97 -18.96 17.15
CA ASN A 562 15.85 -18.99 15.70
C ASN A 562 16.64 -17.82 15.12
N PRO A 563 17.78 -18.00 14.45
CA PRO A 563 18.52 -16.90 13.85
C PRO A 563 17.72 -16.15 12.78
N ALA A 564 16.56 -16.67 12.36
CA ALA A 564 15.67 -16.06 11.40
C ALA A 564 14.50 -15.25 12.02
N SER A 565 14.18 -15.40 13.30
CA SER A 565 13.05 -14.70 13.96
C SER A 565 13.30 -14.54 15.46
N PRO A 566 12.61 -13.64 16.18
CA PRO A 566 12.76 -13.54 17.63
C PRO A 566 12.57 -14.88 18.35
N ASP A 567 13.39 -15.12 19.38
CA ASP A 567 13.35 -16.35 20.17
C ASP A 567 11.95 -16.64 20.72
N LEU A 568 11.52 -17.90 20.65
CA LEU A 568 10.29 -18.34 21.32
C LEU A 568 10.61 -18.77 22.75
N VAL A 569 9.89 -18.20 23.72
CA VAL A 569 9.98 -18.57 25.13
C VAL A 569 8.70 -19.29 25.57
N VAL A 570 8.85 -20.47 26.19
CA VAL A 570 7.74 -21.29 26.68
C VAL A 570 7.99 -21.66 28.15
N SER A 571 7.22 -21.04 29.05
CA SER A 571 7.29 -21.34 30.48
C SER A 571 6.62 -22.68 30.81
N ASP A 572 7.10 -23.34 31.87
CA ASP A 572 6.53 -24.58 32.45
C ASP A 572 6.34 -25.73 31.45
N PHE A 573 7.17 -25.81 30.41
CA PHE A 573 7.03 -26.83 29.36
C PHE A 573 7.44 -28.24 29.84
N PHE A 574 8.25 -28.31 30.89
CA PHE A 574 8.79 -29.54 31.48
C PHE A 574 9.12 -29.34 32.97
N GLU A 575 9.09 -30.42 33.76
CA GLU A 575 9.45 -30.39 35.18
C GLU A 575 10.43 -31.51 35.57
N PHE A 576 11.52 -31.15 36.24
CA PHE A 576 12.48 -32.09 36.80
C PHE A 576 12.04 -32.60 38.17
N VAL A 577 12.00 -33.92 38.32
CA VAL A 577 11.57 -34.62 39.53
C VAL A 577 12.68 -35.54 40.07
N SER A 578 12.56 -35.94 41.35
CA SER A 578 13.58 -36.77 42.02
C SER A 578 13.47 -38.26 41.71
N THR A 579 12.33 -38.70 41.18
CA THR A 579 12.05 -40.11 40.84
C THR A 579 12.74 -40.50 39.53
N SER A 580 13.23 -41.73 39.45
CA SER A 580 13.88 -42.24 38.24
C SER A 580 12.91 -42.37 37.07
N ASP A 581 13.38 -42.05 35.86
CA ASP A 581 12.60 -42.26 34.64
C ASP A 581 12.32 -43.77 34.42
N PRO A 582 11.10 -44.14 33.96
CA PRO A 582 10.86 -45.51 33.54
C PRO A 582 11.67 -45.82 32.28
N SER A 583 11.99 -47.09 32.04
CA SER A 583 12.71 -47.52 30.84
C SER A 583 12.10 -48.80 30.28
N ILE A 584 12.08 -48.93 28.96
CA ILE A 584 11.72 -50.17 28.26
C ILE A 584 13.01 -50.69 27.64
N SER A 585 13.41 -51.92 27.95
CA SER A 585 14.59 -52.57 27.39
C SER A 585 14.24 -53.57 26.30
N ASN A 586 13.09 -54.25 26.41
CA ASN A 586 12.57 -55.16 25.39
C ASN A 586 11.05 -55.39 25.56
N PHE A 587 10.40 -55.93 24.54
CA PHE A 587 9.04 -56.47 24.69
C PHE A 587 8.78 -57.62 23.71
N THR A 588 7.86 -58.52 24.07
CA THR A 588 7.45 -59.67 23.25
C THR A 588 5.97 -60.01 23.49
N PRO A 589 5.21 -60.42 22.47
CA PRO A 589 5.57 -60.49 21.05
C PRO A 589 5.65 -59.10 20.39
N ARG A 590 6.38 -59.00 19.27
CA ARG A 590 6.52 -57.75 18.50
C ARG A 590 5.39 -57.47 17.51
N LYS A 591 4.34 -58.30 17.53
CA LYS A 591 3.23 -58.20 16.59
C LYS A 591 1.92 -58.73 17.16
N GLY A 592 0.81 -58.22 16.64
CA GLY A 592 -0.55 -58.63 17.00
C GLY A 592 -1.58 -58.19 15.96
N PRO A 593 -2.81 -58.74 15.97
CA PRO A 593 -3.85 -58.33 15.04
C PRO A 593 -4.33 -56.90 15.32
N LYS A 594 -4.72 -56.15 14.29
CA LYS A 594 -5.30 -54.80 14.44
C LYS A 594 -6.55 -54.75 15.33
N GLY A 595 -7.23 -55.89 15.53
CA GLY A 595 -8.36 -56.01 16.47
C GLY A 595 -7.98 -55.88 17.95
N GLY A 596 -6.69 -55.91 18.31
CA GLY A 596 -6.22 -55.93 19.69
C GLY A 596 -6.25 -57.33 20.31
N GLY A 597 -6.05 -57.41 21.63
CA GLY A 597 -6.10 -58.65 22.41
C GLY A 597 -4.77 -59.40 22.54
N THR A 598 -3.68 -58.86 21.99
CA THR A 598 -2.34 -59.45 22.19
C THR A 598 -1.80 -59.06 23.55
N ILE A 599 -1.51 -60.04 24.40
CA ILE A 599 -0.76 -59.80 25.64
C ILE A 599 0.71 -59.62 25.27
N VAL A 600 1.26 -58.46 25.60
CA VAL A 600 2.66 -58.09 25.39
C VAL A 600 3.36 -58.00 26.73
N ASP A 601 4.41 -58.78 26.90
CA ASP A 601 5.33 -58.74 28.03
C ASP A 601 6.39 -57.67 27.75
N LEU A 602 6.44 -56.64 28.59
CA LEU A 602 7.42 -55.56 28.56
C LEU A 602 8.46 -55.80 29.65
N PHE A 603 9.73 -55.64 29.28
CA PHE A 603 10.89 -55.72 30.17
C PHE A 603 11.57 -54.37 30.25
N GLY A 604 12.07 -54.00 31.42
CA GLY A 604 12.63 -52.68 31.64
C GLY A 604 12.90 -52.36 33.10
N GLY A 605 12.62 -51.12 33.50
CA GLY A 605 12.79 -50.64 34.87
C GLY A 605 11.82 -49.51 35.19
N GLY A 606 11.48 -49.34 36.48
CA GLY A 606 10.58 -48.28 36.94
C GLY A 606 9.10 -48.54 36.67
N PHE A 607 8.68 -49.79 36.46
CA PHE A 607 7.29 -50.12 36.11
C PHE A 607 6.30 -50.04 37.27
N GLU A 608 6.76 -50.00 38.53
CA GLU A 608 5.88 -49.87 39.71
C GLU A 608 5.04 -48.59 39.71
N GLY A 609 5.51 -47.53 39.05
CA GLY A 609 4.80 -46.24 38.94
C GLY A 609 3.98 -46.08 37.67
N VAL A 610 3.99 -47.06 36.74
CA VAL A 610 3.30 -46.98 35.45
C VAL A 610 1.79 -47.06 35.64
N THR A 611 1.06 -46.07 35.14
CA THR A 611 -0.40 -46.00 35.19
C THR A 611 -1.04 -46.16 33.82
N GLU A 612 -0.31 -45.85 32.75
CA GLU A 612 -0.81 -45.98 31.39
C GLU A 612 0.21 -46.70 30.50
N VAL A 613 -0.31 -47.58 29.64
CA VAL A 613 0.44 -48.21 28.56
C VAL A 613 -0.34 -47.99 27.29
N TRP A 614 0.28 -47.43 26.27
CA TRP A 614 -0.35 -47.11 24.99
C TRP A 614 0.33 -47.86 23.86
N PHE A 615 -0.46 -48.39 22.92
CA PHE A 615 0.03 -49.03 21.70
C PHE A 615 -0.45 -48.29 20.47
N GLY A 616 0.31 -48.38 19.37
CA GLY A 616 -0.05 -47.71 18.11
C GLY A 616 0.38 -46.25 18.08
N VAL A 617 1.32 -45.87 18.94
CA VAL A 617 1.85 -44.52 19.04
C VAL A 617 2.81 -44.28 17.88
N ASP A 618 2.79 -43.08 17.31
CA ASP A 618 3.77 -42.68 16.34
C ASP A 618 5.17 -42.55 17.02
N PRO A 619 6.19 -43.27 16.54
CA PRO A 619 7.50 -43.34 17.19
C PRO A 619 8.30 -42.02 17.12
N VAL A 620 7.89 -41.07 16.28
CA VAL A 620 8.59 -39.80 16.05
C VAL A 620 7.91 -38.65 16.79
N THR A 621 6.60 -38.65 16.94
CA THR A 621 5.87 -37.58 17.65
C THR A 621 5.51 -37.94 19.09
N GLY A 622 5.49 -39.24 19.43
CA GLY A 622 4.95 -39.74 20.70
C GLY A 622 3.42 -39.59 20.80
N LEU A 623 2.75 -39.23 19.70
CA LEU A 623 1.31 -38.98 19.63
C LEU A 623 0.51 -40.16 19.09
N GLY A 624 -0.80 -40.12 19.33
CA GLY A 624 -1.73 -41.16 18.90
C GLY A 624 -1.67 -42.42 19.74
N GLY A 625 -2.11 -43.52 19.14
CA GLY A 625 -2.27 -44.82 19.80
C GLY A 625 -3.54 -44.93 20.65
N LYS A 626 -3.72 -46.10 21.26
CA LYS A 626 -4.78 -46.38 22.23
C LYS A 626 -4.21 -47.00 23.49
N MET A 627 -4.79 -46.64 24.62
CA MET A 627 -4.47 -47.24 25.91
C MET A 627 -4.72 -48.75 25.86
N ALA A 628 -3.85 -49.52 26.49
CA ALA A 628 -3.97 -50.95 26.63
C ALA A 628 -5.31 -51.31 27.28
N SER A 629 -5.94 -52.39 26.80
CA SER A 629 -7.23 -52.85 27.32
C SER A 629 -7.10 -53.49 28.71
N ALA A 630 -5.91 -53.95 29.07
CA ALA A 630 -5.55 -54.40 30.40
C ALA A 630 -4.05 -54.20 30.62
N THR A 631 -3.67 -53.88 31.85
CA THR A 631 -2.27 -53.74 32.28
C THR A 631 -2.09 -54.44 33.61
N SER A 632 -1.00 -55.20 33.76
CA SER A 632 -0.63 -55.91 34.97
C SER A 632 0.85 -55.70 35.25
N ILE A 633 1.19 -54.97 36.31
CA ILE A 633 2.57 -54.82 36.79
C ILE A 633 2.95 -56.13 37.49
N VAL A 634 4.02 -56.79 37.03
CA VAL A 634 4.53 -58.03 37.62
C VAL A 634 5.63 -57.71 38.62
N SER A 635 6.50 -56.76 38.29
CA SER A 635 7.56 -56.23 39.16
C SER A 635 8.01 -54.86 38.66
N ALA A 636 8.98 -54.23 39.33
CA ALA A 636 9.64 -53.02 38.83
C ALA A 636 10.27 -53.16 37.43
N ALA A 637 10.54 -54.39 36.97
CA ALA A 637 11.22 -54.68 35.72
C ALA A 637 10.39 -55.45 34.68
N GLU A 638 9.18 -55.91 35.05
CA GLU A 638 8.31 -56.67 34.16
C GLU A 638 6.85 -56.20 34.28
N LEU A 639 6.23 -55.92 33.14
CA LEU A 639 4.83 -55.49 33.03
C LEU A 639 4.19 -56.21 31.85
N LYS A 640 2.94 -56.63 32.00
CA LYS A 640 2.13 -57.19 30.91
C LYS A 640 1.07 -56.18 30.50
N ALA A 641 0.91 -55.94 29.20
CA ALA A 641 -0.16 -55.10 28.68
C ALA A 641 -0.85 -55.75 27.48
N THR A 642 -2.18 -55.69 27.46
CA THR A 642 -2.99 -56.23 26.36
C THR A 642 -3.28 -55.15 25.36
N THR A 643 -2.88 -55.35 24.10
CA THR A 643 -3.11 -54.36 23.04
C THR A 643 -4.60 -54.07 22.88
N ALA A 644 -4.94 -52.80 22.69
CA ALA A 644 -6.27 -52.40 22.25
C ALA A 644 -6.38 -52.52 20.71
N ASN A 645 -7.58 -52.32 20.18
CA ASN A 645 -7.79 -52.28 18.74
C ASN A 645 -7.10 -51.05 18.11
N ASN A 646 -6.35 -51.26 17.04
CA ASN A 646 -5.80 -50.18 16.22
C ASN A 646 -6.57 -50.10 14.90
N SER A 647 -6.97 -48.90 14.50
CA SER A 647 -7.78 -48.69 13.29
C SER A 647 -7.01 -49.02 12.00
N ALA A 648 -5.68 -49.01 12.06
CA ALA A 648 -4.78 -49.29 10.94
C ALA A 648 -3.72 -50.35 11.27
N SER A 649 -3.34 -51.13 10.26
CA SER A 649 -2.17 -52.01 10.31
C SER A 649 -0.89 -51.22 10.01
N GLY A 650 0.24 -51.60 10.61
CA GLY A 650 1.51 -50.91 10.41
C GLY A 650 2.48 -51.11 11.57
N ASN A 651 3.67 -50.51 11.43
CA ASN A 651 4.70 -50.48 12.48
C ASN A 651 4.51 -49.23 13.34
N TYR A 652 4.42 -49.43 14.65
CA TYR A 652 4.19 -48.37 15.62
C TYR A 652 5.11 -48.53 16.82
N ALA A 653 5.10 -47.53 17.70
CA ALA A 653 5.64 -47.63 19.04
C ALA A 653 4.56 -48.02 20.05
N LEU A 654 5.05 -48.41 21.23
CA LEU A 654 4.32 -48.36 22.47
C LEU A 654 4.97 -47.34 23.40
N LYS A 655 4.20 -46.73 24.30
CA LYS A 655 4.74 -45.89 25.37
C LYS A 655 4.12 -46.25 26.70
N ILE A 656 4.86 -46.00 27.77
CA ILE A 656 4.42 -46.11 29.15
C ILE A 656 4.47 -44.74 29.81
N ILE A 657 3.50 -44.46 30.68
CA ILE A 657 3.42 -43.21 31.44
C ILE A 657 3.19 -43.56 32.90
N THR A 658 3.94 -42.89 33.77
CA THR A 658 3.83 -43.03 35.22
C THR A 658 2.83 -42.04 35.81
N ALA A 659 2.36 -42.29 37.03
CA ALA A 659 1.48 -41.36 37.74
C ALA A 659 2.08 -39.95 37.90
N SER A 660 3.41 -39.84 37.93
CA SER A 660 4.10 -38.57 38.02
C SER A 660 4.16 -37.82 36.68
N GLY A 661 3.83 -38.44 35.54
CA GLY A 661 3.94 -37.83 34.20
C GLY A 661 5.25 -38.15 33.46
N GLN A 662 6.18 -38.87 34.08
CA GLN A 662 7.38 -39.41 33.40
C GLN A 662 6.99 -40.56 32.48
N GLY A 663 7.72 -40.79 31.39
CA GLY A 663 7.38 -41.84 30.44
C GLY A 663 8.54 -42.32 29.59
N ALA A 664 8.33 -43.46 28.92
CA ALA A 664 9.27 -44.05 27.99
C ALA A 664 8.53 -44.56 26.75
N VAL A 665 9.17 -44.51 25.59
CA VAL A 665 8.63 -44.97 24.31
C VAL A 665 9.60 -45.95 23.67
N MET A 666 9.07 -47.02 23.06
CA MET A 666 9.85 -47.96 22.27
C MET A 666 9.12 -48.34 20.99
N GLY A 667 9.80 -48.19 19.85
CA GLY A 667 9.32 -48.61 18.55
C GLY A 667 9.34 -50.14 18.34
N GLY A 668 8.65 -50.59 17.30
CA GLY A 668 8.81 -51.94 16.77
C GLY A 668 7.69 -52.92 17.13
N PHE A 669 6.47 -52.42 17.40
CA PHE A 669 5.27 -53.25 17.47
C PHE A 669 4.49 -53.15 16.16
N THR A 670 4.17 -54.29 15.54
CA THR A 670 3.43 -54.35 14.27
C THR A 670 1.99 -54.78 14.50
N PHE A 671 1.03 -53.92 14.13
CA PHE A 671 -0.38 -54.33 14.00
C PHE A 671 -0.61 -54.96 12.62
N GLU A 672 -0.98 -56.23 12.58
CA GLU A 672 -1.21 -57.00 11.35
C GLU A 672 -2.67 -56.93 10.87
N GLY A 673 -2.84 -56.94 9.55
CA GLY A 673 -4.14 -56.84 8.87
C GLY A 673 -4.91 -58.15 8.82
N SER A 674 -5.34 -58.70 9.95
CA SER A 674 -6.45 -59.65 10.00
C SER A 674 -7.15 -59.57 11.37
N ASN A 675 -8.48 -59.45 11.35
CA ASN A 675 -9.28 -59.57 12.58
C ASN A 675 -9.38 -61.06 12.91
N LEU A 676 -8.47 -61.59 13.73
CA LEU A 676 -8.65 -62.93 14.27
C LEU A 676 -9.85 -62.91 15.21
N ARG A 677 -10.96 -63.54 14.78
CA ARG A 677 -12.08 -63.90 15.67
C ARG A 677 -11.52 -64.76 16.80
N GLY A 678 -11.69 -64.30 18.04
CA GLY A 678 -11.35 -65.08 19.23
C GLY A 678 -12.12 -66.41 19.24
N GLY A 679 -11.42 -67.49 19.56
CA GLY A 679 -11.99 -68.82 19.69
C GLY A 679 -12.88 -68.94 20.93
N GLY A 680 -13.98 -69.67 20.77
CA GLY A 680 -14.80 -70.23 21.84
C GLY A 680 -15.25 -71.62 21.39
N GLU A 681 -15.05 -72.61 22.24
CA GLU A 681 -15.28 -74.04 22.02
C GLU A 681 -16.75 -74.38 21.74
N GLY A 682 -17.01 -75.42 20.93
CA GLY A 682 -18.30 -76.12 20.96
C GLY A 682 -18.82 -76.72 19.64
N PHE A 683 -18.65 -78.03 19.50
CA PHE A 683 -19.58 -79.00 18.91
C PHE A 683 -19.84 -78.99 17.38
N ASP A 684 -19.43 -80.08 16.72
CA ASP A 684 -19.84 -80.46 15.37
C ASP A 684 -21.36 -80.71 15.29
N ILE A 685 -22.03 -80.04 14.36
CA ILE A 685 -23.33 -80.48 13.81
C ILE A 685 -23.31 -80.26 12.29
N PRO A 686 -23.54 -81.30 11.46
CA PRO A 686 -23.53 -81.16 10.01
C PRO A 686 -24.87 -80.62 9.50
N GLY A 687 -24.85 -79.42 8.92
CA GLY A 687 -25.91 -78.91 8.03
C GLY A 687 -26.63 -77.65 8.50
N GLY A 688 -26.64 -76.62 7.63
CA GLY A 688 -27.73 -75.64 7.59
C GLY A 688 -27.35 -74.15 7.75
N CYS A 689 -27.46 -73.42 6.64
CA CYS A 689 -27.71 -71.96 6.51
C CYS A 689 -26.73 -70.96 7.16
N SER A 690 -25.88 -70.35 6.34
CA SER A 690 -25.33 -69.01 6.58
C SER A 690 -26.31 -67.95 6.05
N VAL A 691 -26.86 -67.15 6.97
CA VAL A 691 -27.54 -65.89 6.66
C VAL A 691 -26.50 -64.77 6.66
N ASN A 692 -26.32 -64.14 5.50
CA ASN A 692 -25.64 -62.85 5.38
C ASN A 692 -26.51 -61.78 6.04
N PHE A 693 -25.94 -61.00 6.96
CA PHE A 693 -26.41 -59.66 7.25
C PHE A 693 -25.25 -58.69 7.08
N GLU A 694 -25.20 -58.06 5.91
CA GLU A 694 -24.72 -56.70 5.80
C GLU A 694 -25.72 -55.79 6.52
N ARG A 695 -25.21 -54.88 7.35
CA ARG A 695 -25.95 -53.67 7.69
C ARG A 695 -24.98 -52.53 7.92
N GLU A 696 -24.90 -51.66 6.91
CA GLU A 696 -24.56 -50.26 7.10
C GLU A 696 -25.51 -49.65 8.14
N GLN A 697 -24.97 -48.94 9.12
CA GLN A 697 -25.66 -47.80 9.71
C GLN A 697 -24.63 -46.76 10.15
N GLN A 698 -24.70 -45.60 9.47
CA GLN A 698 -24.22 -44.32 9.94
C GLN A 698 -24.76 -44.03 11.35
N ALA A 699 -23.90 -43.48 12.21
CA ALA A 699 -24.31 -42.66 13.33
C ALA A 699 -23.35 -41.49 13.49
N ASP A 700 -23.95 -40.30 13.46
CA ASP A 700 -23.37 -38.97 13.63
C ASP A 700 -22.48 -38.83 14.87
N PHE A 701 -21.43 -38.03 14.74
CA PHE A 701 -20.84 -37.28 15.86
C PHE A 701 -20.81 -35.80 15.49
N ARG A 702 -21.74 -35.05 16.09
CA ARG A 702 -21.64 -33.59 16.26
C ARG A 702 -21.06 -33.32 17.64
N VAL A 703 -20.00 -32.52 17.73
CA VAL A 703 -19.69 -31.67 18.88
C VAL A 703 -19.28 -30.29 18.37
N LEU A 704 -19.85 -29.27 19.01
CA LEU A 704 -19.81 -27.84 18.70
C LEU A 704 -18.43 -27.21 18.93
N ILE A 705 -18.03 -26.29 18.05
CA ILE A 705 -17.34 -25.02 18.39
C ILE A 705 -17.89 -23.92 17.46
N PRO A 706 -18.23 -22.71 17.95
CA PRO A 706 -18.94 -21.69 17.17
C PRO A 706 -18.04 -20.69 16.42
N GLN A 707 -18.48 -20.38 15.19
CA GLN A 707 -18.45 -19.10 14.45
C GLN A 707 -17.13 -18.33 14.30
N TYR A 708 -16.64 -18.15 13.06
CA TYR A 708 -16.76 -16.90 12.25
C TYR A 708 -16.25 -17.10 10.79
N LEU A 709 -17.02 -16.56 9.82
CA LEU A 709 -16.79 -16.27 8.37
C LEU A 709 -16.44 -17.41 7.37
N LEU A 710 -17.34 -17.85 6.47
CA LEU A 710 -17.70 -17.35 5.10
C LEU A 710 -16.55 -17.45 4.05
N THR A 711 -16.45 -18.53 3.23
CA THR A 711 -16.94 -18.72 1.83
C THR A 711 -16.28 -17.78 0.79
N ILE A 712 -15.74 -18.16 -0.38
CA ILE A 712 -16.26 -18.96 -1.51
C ILE A 712 -15.07 -19.26 -2.48
N VAL A 713 -14.81 -20.51 -2.88
CA VAL A 713 -14.41 -20.84 -4.28
C VAL A 713 -14.97 -22.22 -4.63
N GLY A 714 -16.23 -22.24 -5.02
CA GLY A 714 -16.88 -23.37 -5.67
C GLY A 714 -17.38 -22.92 -7.03
N TRP A 715 -16.50 -22.84 -8.03
CA TRP A 715 -16.94 -22.64 -9.42
C TRP A 715 -15.92 -23.07 -10.48
N LEU A 716 -15.39 -24.28 -10.40
CA LEU A 716 -14.86 -24.95 -11.58
C LEU A 716 -14.99 -26.46 -11.41
N ILE A 717 -15.29 -27.14 -12.51
CA ILE A 717 -15.60 -28.58 -12.61
C ILE A 717 -17.09 -28.92 -12.46
N LEU A 718 -17.94 -28.22 -13.23
CA LEU A 718 -19.07 -28.90 -13.89
C LEU A 718 -19.50 -28.19 -15.18
N ARG A 719 -18.71 -28.30 -16.24
CA ARG A 719 -19.22 -28.17 -17.62
C ARG A 719 -18.31 -28.84 -18.64
N ASN A 720 -18.25 -30.17 -18.58
CA ASN A 720 -17.81 -30.96 -19.73
C ASN A 720 -18.51 -32.31 -19.73
N ARG A 721 -19.75 -32.32 -20.24
CA ARG A 721 -20.39 -33.42 -20.99
C ARG A 721 -21.88 -33.13 -21.20
N LEU A 722 -22.22 -32.64 -22.39
CA LEU A 722 -23.28 -33.16 -23.27
C LEU A 722 -23.65 -32.12 -24.35
N ALA A 723 -23.11 -32.28 -25.57
CA ALA A 723 -23.82 -31.92 -26.80
C ALA A 723 -23.19 -32.59 -28.03
N LYS A 724 -23.41 -33.91 -28.16
CA LYS A 724 -23.46 -34.56 -29.47
C LYS A 724 -24.67 -34.02 -30.23
N ARG A 725 -24.50 -33.37 -31.39
CA ARG A 725 -25.03 -33.82 -32.70
C ARG A 725 -25.07 -32.70 -33.78
N ARG A 726 -24.40 -33.05 -34.89
CA ARG A 726 -24.83 -32.99 -36.31
C ARG A 726 -24.67 -31.69 -37.13
N LYS A 727 -23.86 -31.89 -38.19
CA LYS A 727 -24.07 -31.58 -39.63
C LYS A 727 -24.07 -30.12 -40.09
N LYS A 728 -23.10 -29.82 -40.97
CA LYS A 728 -23.21 -29.15 -42.29
C LYS A 728 -21.88 -29.47 -43.01
N VAL A 729 -21.80 -30.31 -44.07
CA VAL A 729 -21.99 -29.98 -45.50
C VAL A 729 -21.70 -28.49 -45.75
N GLY A 730 -20.62 -28.02 -46.37
CA GLY A 730 -19.66 -28.59 -47.32
C GLY A 730 -19.71 -27.73 -48.58
N VAL A 731 -18.65 -26.97 -48.91
CA VAL A 731 -18.23 -26.60 -50.27
C VAL A 731 -16.74 -26.23 -50.22
N LYS A 732 -15.96 -26.86 -51.10
CA LYS A 732 -14.62 -26.47 -51.53
C LYS A 732 -14.80 -25.93 -52.95
N LEU A 733 -14.16 -24.82 -53.28
CA LEU A 733 -13.86 -24.44 -54.66
C LEU A 733 -12.40 -24.01 -54.71
N ASP A 734 -11.78 -24.40 -55.82
CA ASP A 734 -10.47 -23.96 -56.30
C ASP A 734 -10.41 -22.44 -56.53
#